data_AF-E6SWY1-F1
#
_entry.id   AF-E6SWY1-F1
#
_cell.length_a   1.000
_cell.length_b   1.000
_cell.length_c   1.000
_cell.angle_alpha   90.00
_cell.angle_beta   90.00
_cell.angle_gamma   90.00
#
_symmetry.space_group_name_H-M   'P 1'
#
loop_
_entity.id
_entity.type
_entity.pdbx_description
1 polymer ?
#
loop_
_entity_poly.entity_id
_entity_poly.type
_entity_poly.pdbx_seq_one_letter_code
_entity_poly.pdbx_strand_id
1 'polypeptide(L)'
;MKTPKLMNALLASALVALAAGCAADDALTDGTANGSNAGTGKQVTITVGTAAGTSTRVAYDDDKAGSADNDALTWQADDQLKVAGFGEADAYKGSEDYTIAAEDAGKVKAPFTGTEITDATTFNVYYPATVGIDATTGAATLALGAQTQDGDNSTAHLRGNILLQALNVTDLGNIELQMQSSIMKFSLSGIPAAVGTLKTLTWSVETANGTESLELAFPRTGDHLVTFDATKSDLTAYLAFLPGDMTLKAGGKFTVTLMGDMSYKAEMTATDGKAYDAGLRYTAAIDGTASTATWQQLTTIHTTLGTAAGYNYNGLPLQLGAFNEANSAEQVTIGSATISAGSAALDADLTAYAGKPIWVCIPGVVKFFHTLTAEEAGSHTLTLPDKDAGSTLKATPTAGGKPYENDWIVALYMGVNKDGSTATNATPIYWATGNLIATKTNAAGSAATTTAFHIATPEETLAQAPTTSTYPAPAGISVSATDSYQACAEGAQWNMFGWGDATGLQTSKTNSDYASAIATAEASICGNDAYDITRKQLGGSWRLPTGGNTQATEIAALCDNDFPSLSPDGIDWKTGKTYTGRRYTYTISNAGSTGNAILNTLSFPAAGFRYGAAASNRGRYGYYWSGTAGGAVNAYYLYFYTGSASRLSDYRSFGFGVCSVSE
;
A
#
# COMPACT_ATOMS: atom_id res chain seq x y z
N MET A 1 -44.73 29.57 33.13
CA MET A 1 -44.92 28.32 33.90
C MET A 1 -43.85 27.33 33.47
N LYS A 2 -42.99 26.95 34.42
CA LYS A 2 -42.22 25.71 34.61
C LYS A 2 -41.53 25.03 33.40
N THR A 3 -40.20 25.02 33.48
CA THR A 3 -39.30 23.93 33.09
C THR A 3 -39.78 22.56 33.58
N PRO A 4 -39.38 21.47 32.90
CA PRO A 4 -38.28 20.63 33.42
C PRO A 4 -37.20 20.43 32.32
N LYS A 5 -35.90 20.65 32.54
CA LYS A 5 -34.91 19.97 33.40
C LYS A 5 -34.54 18.54 32.96
N LEU A 6 -33.25 18.42 32.58
CA LEU A 6 -32.31 17.29 32.63
C LEU A 6 -32.57 16.06 31.76
N MET A 7 -31.73 15.90 30.73
CA MET A 7 -30.81 14.76 30.49
C MET A 7 -30.28 14.92 29.07
N ASN A 8 -29.00 15.28 28.90
CA ASN A 8 -28.16 15.01 27.72
C ASN A 8 -26.87 15.83 27.84
N ALA A 9 -25.92 15.28 28.58
CA ALA A 9 -24.47 15.53 28.49
C ALA A 9 -23.85 14.96 29.77
N LEU A 10 -23.70 13.64 29.86
CA LEU A 10 -22.85 13.05 30.88
C LEU A 10 -22.02 11.93 30.25
N LEU A 11 -20.71 12.18 30.28
CA LEU A 11 -19.58 11.24 30.25
C LEU A 11 -19.37 10.39 29.00
N ALA A 12 -18.49 10.87 28.11
CA ALA A 12 -17.56 10.02 27.37
C ALA A 12 -16.19 10.08 28.05
N SER A 13 -16.05 9.45 29.22
CA SER A 13 -14.75 9.18 29.86
C SER A 13 -14.52 7.67 29.82
N ALA A 14 -14.12 7.15 28.67
CA ALA A 14 -13.80 5.72 28.48
C ALA A 14 -12.32 5.37 28.78
N LEU A 15 -11.62 6.22 29.54
CA LEU A 15 -10.28 5.90 30.04
C LEU A 15 -10.29 5.94 31.56
N VAL A 16 -10.61 4.81 32.18
CA VAL A 16 -10.56 4.67 33.64
C VAL A 16 -9.09 4.56 34.05
N ALA A 17 -8.57 5.61 34.70
CA ALA A 17 -7.29 5.56 35.39
C ALA A 17 -7.50 4.92 36.77
N LEU A 18 -7.10 3.65 36.93
CA LEU A 18 -6.96 3.06 38.25
C LEU A 18 -5.58 3.46 38.79
N ALA A 19 -5.54 4.53 39.59
CA ALA A 19 -4.42 4.85 40.46
C ALA A 19 -4.82 4.51 41.92
N ALA A 20 -4.17 3.52 42.50
CA ALA A 20 -4.14 3.24 43.93
C ALA A 20 -2.78 2.62 44.24
N GLY A 21 -1.97 3.06 45.21
CA GLY A 21 -2.03 4.13 46.19
C GLY A 21 -0.67 4.17 46.92
N CYS A 22 -0.30 5.32 47.50
CA CYS A 22 0.90 5.48 48.31
C CYS A 22 0.73 4.86 49.72
N ALA A 23 1.76 4.19 50.25
CA ALA A 23 2.38 4.50 51.56
C ALA A 23 3.56 3.57 51.97
N ALA A 24 4.64 4.23 52.39
CA ALA A 24 5.68 3.93 53.40
C ALA A 24 6.63 2.72 53.28
N ASP A 25 7.89 3.08 52.98
CA ASP A 25 9.19 2.65 53.52
C ASP A 25 9.43 1.16 53.82
N ASP A 26 10.31 0.56 53.02
CA ASP A 26 11.28 -0.42 53.51
C ASP A 26 12.70 0.04 53.14
N ALA A 27 13.54 0.22 54.17
CA ALA A 27 14.93 0.62 53.99
C ALA A 27 15.69 -0.50 53.27
N LEU A 28 16.36 -0.16 52.16
CA LEU A 28 17.22 -1.07 51.41
C LEU A 28 18.45 -1.42 52.26
N THR A 29 18.43 -2.54 53.00
CA THR A 29 19.62 -3.09 53.67
C THR A 29 20.13 -4.37 53.04
N ASP A 30 21.44 -4.32 52.86
CA ASP A 30 22.48 -5.33 52.59
C ASP A 30 22.66 -5.84 51.14
N GLY A 31 23.95 -5.91 50.80
CA GLY A 31 24.56 -5.96 49.47
C GLY A 31 25.87 -5.19 49.54
N THR A 32 26.93 -5.83 50.07
CA THR A 32 28.26 -5.25 50.15
C THR A 32 28.79 -4.88 48.77
N ALA A 33 28.95 -3.58 48.52
CA ALA A 33 29.71 -3.07 47.38
C ALA A 33 31.17 -3.54 47.50
N ASN A 34 31.67 -4.24 46.49
CA ASN A 34 33.09 -4.58 46.40
C ASN A 34 33.71 -3.83 45.22
N GLY A 35 33.93 -2.53 45.41
CA GLY A 35 34.71 -1.70 44.48
C GLY A 35 36.07 -1.39 45.09
N SER A 36 37.16 -1.95 44.56
CA SER A 36 38.51 -1.43 44.80
C SER A 36 39.30 -1.26 43.49
N ASN A 37 39.59 0.01 43.23
CA ASN A 37 40.57 0.65 42.34
C ASN A 37 41.16 -0.11 41.15
N ALA A 38 41.00 0.53 39.98
CA ALA A 38 41.93 0.69 38.86
C ALA A 38 42.68 -0.57 38.39
N GLY A 39 42.15 -1.19 37.33
CA GLY A 39 42.89 -2.08 36.45
C GLY A 39 42.04 -2.46 35.25
N THR A 40 42.49 -2.13 34.04
CA THR A 40 41.78 -2.42 32.78
C THR A 40 41.35 -3.88 32.69
N GLY A 41 40.04 -4.14 32.52
CA GLY A 41 39.47 -5.47 32.31
C GLY A 41 38.96 -6.19 33.58
N LYS A 42 38.76 -5.49 34.69
CA LYS A 42 38.13 -6.08 35.89
C LYS A 42 36.62 -6.23 35.69
N GLN A 43 36.08 -7.29 36.27
CA GLN A 43 34.65 -7.55 36.34
C GLN A 43 34.05 -6.73 37.50
N VAL A 44 32.98 -5.99 37.24
CA VAL A 44 32.25 -5.16 38.21
C VAL A 44 30.88 -5.75 38.44
N THR A 45 30.46 -5.82 39.71
CA THR A 45 29.11 -6.23 40.09
C THR A 45 28.36 -5.03 40.65
N ILE A 46 27.20 -4.74 40.09
CA ILE A 46 26.28 -3.68 40.53
C ILE A 46 25.01 -4.34 41.04
N THR A 47 24.38 -3.79 42.07
CA THR A 47 23.10 -4.35 42.57
C THR A 47 21.96 -3.45 42.15
N VAL A 48 21.03 -4.00 41.40
CA VAL A 48 19.94 -3.25 40.77
C VAL A 48 18.60 -3.76 41.28
N GLY A 49 17.86 -2.85 41.87
CA GLY A 49 16.48 -3.00 42.26
C GLY A 49 15.55 -2.32 41.28
N THR A 50 14.29 -2.67 41.44
CA THR A 50 13.16 -2.12 40.69
C THR A 50 12.35 -1.24 41.63
N ALA A 51 11.85 -0.10 41.16
CA ALA A 51 11.28 0.91 42.03
C ALA A 51 10.05 0.43 42.82
N ALA A 52 9.98 0.77 44.11
CA ALA A 52 8.83 0.48 44.95
C ALA A 52 7.73 1.54 44.76
N GLY A 53 6.47 1.12 44.65
CA GLY A 53 5.31 2.02 44.66
C GLY A 53 4.95 2.70 43.33
N THR A 54 5.64 2.37 42.23
CA THR A 54 5.16 2.65 40.87
C THR A 54 4.67 1.35 40.24
N SER A 55 3.57 1.39 39.49
CA SER A 55 2.86 0.24 38.91
C SER A 55 3.62 -0.49 37.79
N THR A 56 4.92 -0.72 37.95
CA THR A 56 5.83 -1.16 36.90
C THR A 56 6.03 -2.68 37.01
N ARG A 57 5.74 -3.46 35.95
CA ARG A 57 5.73 -4.96 35.92
C ARG A 57 6.53 -5.52 34.71
N VAL A 58 7.62 -6.28 34.90
CA VAL A 58 8.52 -6.88 33.88
C VAL A 58 8.17 -8.36 33.69
N ALA A 59 7.69 -9.02 34.75
CA ALA A 59 6.77 -10.16 34.64
C ALA A 59 5.38 -9.65 35.04
N TYR A 60 4.44 -9.59 34.10
CA TYR A 60 3.14 -8.99 34.35
C TYR A 60 2.09 -10.08 34.59
N ASP A 61 1.61 -10.13 35.83
CA ASP A 61 0.40 -10.86 36.22
C ASP A 61 -0.72 -9.83 36.44
N ASP A 62 -1.80 -9.89 35.64
CA ASP A 62 -2.88 -8.90 35.69
C ASP A 62 -3.73 -9.02 36.97
N ASP A 63 -3.86 -10.23 37.51
CA ASP A 63 -4.72 -10.54 38.67
C ASP A 63 -4.19 -9.93 39.97
N LYS A 64 -2.93 -9.48 39.97
CA LYS A 64 -2.25 -8.90 41.14
C LYS A 64 -2.09 -7.39 41.08
N ALA A 65 -2.66 -6.71 40.09
CA ALA A 65 -2.53 -5.25 39.95
C ALA A 65 -3.32 -4.50 41.04
N GLY A 66 -2.62 -3.77 41.93
CA GLY A 66 -3.23 -3.01 43.04
C GLY A 66 -3.34 -3.79 44.37
N SER A 67 -2.75 -4.99 44.45
CA SER A 67 -2.58 -5.77 45.68
C SER A 67 -1.52 -5.14 46.61
N ALA A 68 -1.74 -5.21 47.93
CA ALA A 68 -0.76 -4.80 48.95
C ALA A 68 0.45 -5.75 49.02
N ASP A 69 0.29 -6.99 48.53
CA ASP A 69 1.39 -7.90 48.26
C ASP A 69 1.99 -7.52 46.90
N ASN A 70 3.00 -6.65 46.96
CA ASN A 70 3.83 -6.17 45.86
C ASN A 70 4.66 -7.33 45.25
N ASP A 71 4.06 -8.13 44.36
CA ASP A 71 4.86 -8.93 43.42
C ASP A 71 5.49 -7.97 42.40
N ALA A 72 6.61 -7.37 42.80
CA ALA A 72 7.35 -6.38 42.06
C ALA A 72 7.99 -6.97 40.79
N LEU A 73 8.43 -6.09 39.88
CA LEU A 73 9.35 -6.41 38.79
C LEU A 73 10.40 -7.45 39.25
N THR A 74 10.31 -8.70 38.81
CA THR A 74 11.37 -9.69 39.05
C THR A 74 12.25 -9.80 37.83
N TRP A 75 13.55 -9.79 38.06
CA TRP A 75 14.54 -10.10 37.04
C TRP A 75 14.40 -11.55 36.61
N GLN A 76 14.54 -11.82 35.32
CA GLN A 76 14.50 -13.16 34.73
C GLN A 76 15.90 -13.62 34.35
N ALA A 77 16.04 -14.93 34.13
CA ALA A 77 17.26 -15.43 33.49
C ALA A 77 17.44 -14.73 32.13
N ASP A 78 18.69 -14.42 31.80
CA ASP A 78 19.11 -13.73 30.58
C ASP A 78 18.79 -12.22 30.50
N ASP A 79 18.24 -11.60 31.55
CA ASP A 79 18.11 -10.15 31.58
C ASP A 79 19.48 -9.45 31.56
N GLN A 80 19.58 -8.38 30.77
CA GLN A 80 20.78 -7.57 30.63
C GLN A 80 20.47 -6.08 30.73
N LEU A 81 21.41 -5.35 31.33
CA LEU A 81 21.40 -3.90 31.47
C LEU A 81 22.45 -3.27 30.55
N LYS A 82 22.13 -2.11 29.97
CA LYS A 82 23.13 -1.23 29.36
C LYS A 82 23.61 -0.23 30.40
N VAL A 83 24.92 -0.15 30.63
CA VAL A 83 25.52 0.80 31.57
C VAL A 83 26.43 1.75 30.78
N ALA A 84 26.18 3.05 30.85
CA ALA A 84 27.01 4.10 30.26
C ALA A 84 27.77 4.85 31.36
N GLY A 85 29.10 4.98 31.22
CA GLY A 85 29.96 5.62 32.20
C GLY A 85 30.40 7.02 31.77
N PHE A 86 30.49 7.93 32.74
CA PHE A 86 30.88 9.34 32.56
C PHE A 86 31.94 9.71 33.60
N GLY A 87 32.98 10.43 33.17
CA GLY A 87 34.08 10.90 34.02
C GLY A 87 33.92 12.37 34.44
N GLU A 88 35.04 13.03 34.74
CA GLU A 88 35.05 14.47 35.07
C GLU A 88 34.35 15.33 33.99
N ALA A 89 33.62 16.36 34.45
CA ALA A 89 32.83 17.27 33.61
C ALA A 89 31.82 16.55 32.67
N ASP A 90 31.25 15.43 33.13
CA ASP A 90 30.27 14.60 32.41
C ASP A 90 30.79 14.07 31.06
N ALA A 91 32.11 13.90 30.93
CA ALA A 91 32.71 13.37 29.72
C ALA A 91 32.43 11.87 29.58
N TYR A 92 31.76 11.46 28.49
CA TYR A 92 31.45 10.06 28.20
C TYR A 92 32.71 9.19 28.08
N LYS A 93 32.68 8.00 28.71
CA LYS A 93 33.81 7.06 28.81
C LYS A 93 33.58 5.71 28.14
N GLY A 94 32.36 5.46 27.67
CA GLY A 94 31.97 4.19 27.06
C GLY A 94 30.76 3.58 27.73
N SER A 95 30.33 2.44 27.21
CA SER A 95 29.18 1.69 27.71
C SER A 95 29.43 0.20 27.62
N GLU A 96 28.90 -0.56 28.57
CA GLU A 96 29.05 -2.00 28.69
C GLU A 96 27.72 -2.67 29.01
N ASP A 97 27.59 -3.95 28.66
CA ASP A 97 26.43 -4.77 29.03
C ASP A 97 26.71 -5.54 30.31
N TYR A 98 25.74 -5.50 31.22
CA TYR A 98 25.79 -6.16 32.51
C TYR A 98 24.71 -7.23 32.55
N THR A 99 25.07 -8.45 32.93
CA THR A 99 24.18 -9.64 32.86
C THR A 99 23.87 -10.16 34.25
N ILE A 100 22.63 -10.62 34.46
CA ILE A 100 22.23 -11.31 35.69
C ILE A 100 22.67 -12.78 35.67
N ALA A 101 23.04 -13.33 36.83
CA ALA A 101 23.26 -14.77 36.97
C ALA A 101 21.93 -15.54 37.02
N ALA A 102 21.89 -16.75 36.47
CA ALA A 102 20.65 -17.54 36.40
C ALA A 102 20.04 -17.83 37.79
N GLU A 103 20.87 -18.00 38.81
CA GLU A 103 20.48 -18.20 40.21
C GLU A 103 19.86 -16.95 40.88
N ASP A 104 20.02 -15.78 40.27
CA ASP A 104 19.47 -14.52 40.76
C ASP A 104 18.15 -14.14 40.07
N ALA A 105 17.71 -14.94 39.10
CA ALA A 105 16.38 -14.82 38.50
C ALA A 105 15.26 -15.02 39.54
N GLY A 106 14.11 -14.40 39.30
CA GLY A 106 12.95 -14.36 40.19
C GLY A 106 13.07 -13.34 41.34
N LYS A 107 14.16 -12.55 41.41
CA LYS A 107 14.39 -11.56 42.47
C LYS A 107 14.04 -10.15 41.99
N VAL A 108 13.53 -9.33 42.90
CA VAL A 108 13.19 -7.91 42.66
C VAL A 108 14.42 -6.99 42.73
N LYS A 109 15.49 -7.51 43.35
CA LYS A 109 16.81 -6.92 43.47
C LYS A 109 17.83 -8.01 43.21
N ALA A 110 18.73 -7.79 42.26
CA ALA A 110 19.72 -8.77 41.86
C ALA A 110 21.07 -8.12 41.54
N PRO A 111 22.18 -8.84 41.75
CA PRO A 111 23.47 -8.43 41.22
C PRO A 111 23.51 -8.64 39.71
N PHE A 112 24.10 -7.67 39.01
CA PHE A 112 24.42 -7.72 37.60
C PHE A 112 25.91 -7.52 37.41
N THR A 113 26.49 -8.27 36.48
CA THR A 113 27.93 -8.33 36.32
C THR A 113 28.35 -7.96 34.90
N GLY A 114 29.34 -7.07 34.77
CA GLY A 114 29.86 -6.58 33.50
C GLY A 114 31.31 -6.12 33.60
N THR A 115 31.85 -5.55 32.53
CA THR A 115 33.22 -5.03 32.49
C THR A 115 33.27 -3.61 33.09
N GLU A 116 34.35 -3.29 33.80
CA GLU A 116 34.64 -1.94 34.28
C GLU A 116 34.74 -0.93 33.12
N ILE A 117 34.03 0.20 33.24
CA ILE A 117 34.15 1.33 32.33
C ILE A 117 35.25 2.25 32.87
N THR A 118 36.41 2.26 32.21
CA THR A 118 37.61 2.97 32.70
C THR A 118 37.38 4.48 32.76
N ASP A 119 37.90 5.13 33.81
CA ASP A 119 37.79 6.58 34.08
C ASP A 119 36.36 7.12 34.28
N ALA A 120 35.37 6.25 34.46
CA ALA A 120 34.00 6.65 34.82
C ALA A 120 33.86 6.87 36.33
N THR A 121 33.22 7.96 36.72
CA THR A 121 32.88 8.34 38.10
C THR A 121 31.38 8.38 38.36
N THR A 122 30.56 8.49 37.31
CA THR A 122 29.09 8.47 37.34
C THR A 122 28.57 7.57 36.23
N PHE A 123 27.37 7.00 36.43
CA PHE A 123 26.80 6.00 35.52
C PHE A 123 25.34 6.27 35.21
N ASN A 124 24.94 5.99 33.97
CA ASN A 124 23.54 5.87 33.58
C ASN A 124 23.26 4.40 33.26
N VAL A 125 22.19 3.86 33.85
CA VAL A 125 21.83 2.43 33.75
C VAL A 125 20.47 2.31 33.08
N TYR A 126 20.38 1.43 32.09
CA TYR A 126 19.20 1.24 31.26
C TYR A 126 18.82 -0.23 31.15
N TYR A 127 17.52 -0.49 31.05
CA TYR A 127 16.97 -1.78 30.65
C TYR A 127 15.96 -1.58 29.51
N PRO A 128 15.93 -2.47 28.50
CA PRO A 128 16.86 -3.58 28.29
C PRO A 128 18.21 -3.12 27.73
N ALA A 129 19.19 -4.03 27.63
CA ALA A 129 20.50 -3.76 27.04
C ALA A 129 20.49 -3.30 25.57
N THR A 130 19.34 -3.36 24.89
CA THR A 130 19.19 -2.89 23.49
C THR A 130 19.08 -1.37 23.35
N VAL A 131 19.04 -0.61 24.46
CA VAL A 131 19.09 0.86 24.43
C VAL A 131 20.37 1.33 23.75
N GLY A 132 20.22 2.19 22.73
CA GLY A 132 21.35 2.73 21.97
C GLY A 132 22.05 3.85 22.74
N ILE A 133 23.38 3.85 22.75
CA ILE A 133 24.20 4.90 23.35
C ILE A 133 25.03 5.57 22.25
N ASP A 134 24.95 6.89 22.14
CA ASP A 134 25.80 7.66 21.24
C ASP A 134 27.27 7.52 21.64
N ALA A 135 28.09 7.06 20.72
CA ALA A 135 29.48 6.73 20.99
C ALA A 135 30.37 7.94 21.33
N THR A 136 29.88 9.18 21.11
CA THR A 136 30.65 10.42 21.33
C THR A 136 30.19 11.16 22.59
N THR A 137 28.88 11.14 22.85
CA THR A 137 28.23 11.98 23.87
C THR A 137 27.67 11.18 25.04
N GLY A 138 27.48 9.87 24.88
CA GLY A 138 26.81 9.04 25.89
C GLY A 138 25.29 9.22 25.96
N ALA A 139 24.70 9.98 25.03
CA ALA A 139 23.26 10.19 24.97
C ALA A 139 22.54 8.87 24.63
N ALA A 140 21.49 8.54 25.40
CA ALA A 140 20.70 7.34 25.18
C ALA A 140 19.54 7.60 24.20
N THR A 141 19.34 6.65 23.28
CA THR A 141 18.14 6.59 22.42
C THR A 141 17.22 5.50 22.95
N LEU A 142 16.07 5.92 23.49
CA LEU A 142 15.04 5.04 24.01
C LEU A 142 14.03 4.77 22.89
N ALA A 143 14.06 3.58 22.33
CA ALA A 143 13.12 3.14 21.30
C ALA A 143 12.54 1.78 21.67
N LEU A 144 11.25 1.60 21.40
CA LEU A 144 10.56 0.33 21.60
C LEU A 144 10.72 -0.54 20.35
N GLY A 145 10.86 -1.85 20.57
CA GLY A 145 10.90 -2.83 19.48
C GLY A 145 9.51 -3.15 18.94
N ALA A 146 9.47 -4.00 17.92
CA ALA A 146 8.23 -4.62 17.50
C ALA A 146 7.68 -5.53 18.63
N GLN A 147 6.37 -5.46 18.87
CA GLN A 147 5.71 -6.19 19.95
C GLN A 147 4.84 -7.30 19.38
N THR A 148 4.94 -8.50 19.98
CA THR A 148 4.12 -9.67 19.60
C THR A 148 3.58 -10.33 20.85
N GLN A 149 2.26 -10.35 21.00
CA GLN A 149 1.61 -11.01 22.13
C GLN A 149 1.23 -12.44 21.77
N ASP A 150 1.67 -13.41 22.57
CA ASP A 150 1.39 -14.83 22.35
C ASP A 150 0.02 -15.24 22.93
N GLY A 151 -1.03 -15.07 22.13
CA GLY A 151 -2.41 -15.37 22.52
C GLY A 151 -3.12 -14.25 23.29
N ASP A 152 -4.26 -14.59 23.89
CA ASP A 152 -5.08 -13.66 24.67
C ASP A 152 -4.50 -13.48 26.09
N ASN A 153 -4.52 -12.24 26.59
CA ASN A 153 -4.08 -11.86 27.93
C ASN A 153 -2.62 -12.21 28.27
N SER A 154 -1.78 -12.50 27.28
CA SER A 154 -0.35 -12.77 27.49
C SER A 154 0.43 -11.47 27.64
N THR A 155 1.44 -11.48 28.49
CA THR A 155 2.25 -10.30 28.81
C THR A 155 3.75 -10.54 28.66
N ALA A 156 4.12 -11.74 28.22
CA ALA A 156 5.51 -12.19 28.15
C ALA A 156 6.40 -11.29 27.27
N HIS A 157 5.80 -10.63 26.27
CA HIS A 157 6.51 -9.72 25.36
C HIS A 157 6.86 -8.37 25.97
N LEU A 158 6.17 -7.95 27.03
CA LEU A 158 6.39 -6.65 27.65
C LEU A 158 7.81 -6.52 28.23
N ARG A 159 8.41 -7.61 28.73
CA ARG A 159 9.78 -7.59 29.29
C ARG A 159 10.81 -6.98 28.33
N GLY A 160 10.72 -7.31 27.04
CA GLY A 160 11.64 -6.78 26.02
C GLY A 160 11.26 -5.39 25.51
N ASN A 161 10.14 -4.84 25.97
CA ASN A 161 9.53 -3.61 25.47
C ASN A 161 9.18 -2.63 26.60
N ILE A 162 9.69 -2.86 27.81
CA ILE A 162 9.59 -1.91 28.92
C ILE A 162 10.96 -1.25 29.08
N LEU A 163 10.95 0.08 29.08
CA LEU A 163 12.16 0.88 29.23
C LEU A 163 12.30 1.33 30.68
N LEU A 164 13.40 0.96 31.33
CA LEU A 164 13.75 1.38 32.68
C LEU A 164 15.06 2.17 32.66
N GLN A 165 15.20 3.15 33.55
CA GLN A 165 16.35 4.05 33.60
C GLN A 165 16.71 4.47 35.03
N ALA A 166 18.00 4.56 35.31
CA ALA A 166 18.58 5.36 36.38
C ALA A 166 19.67 6.27 35.81
N LEU A 167 19.69 7.53 36.26
CA LEU A 167 20.63 8.55 35.78
C LEU A 167 21.54 9.03 36.91
N ASN A 168 22.75 9.43 36.56
CA ASN A 168 23.73 10.06 37.46
C ASN A 168 24.03 9.20 38.70
N VAL A 169 24.07 7.88 38.53
CA VAL A 169 24.33 6.90 39.58
C VAL A 169 25.79 7.02 40.02
N THR A 170 25.99 7.26 41.31
CA THR A 170 27.32 7.27 41.97
C THR A 170 27.51 6.08 42.90
N ASP A 171 26.42 5.53 43.45
CA ASP A 171 26.44 4.32 44.28
C ASP A 171 25.98 3.10 43.48
N LEU A 172 26.94 2.26 43.10
CA LEU A 172 26.69 1.03 42.36
C LEU A 172 26.17 -0.13 43.23
N GLY A 173 26.18 0.02 44.57
CA GLY A 173 25.65 -0.97 45.50
C GLY A 173 24.13 -0.94 45.64
N ASN A 174 23.48 0.13 45.18
CA ASN A 174 22.03 0.29 45.32
C ASN A 174 21.44 1.18 44.22
N ILE A 175 21.09 0.57 43.09
CA ILE A 175 20.53 1.26 41.92
C ILE A 175 19.04 0.96 41.82
N GLU A 176 18.21 2.00 41.72
CA GLU A 176 16.76 1.86 41.51
C GLU A 176 16.38 2.36 40.12
N LEU A 177 15.85 1.47 39.28
CA LEU A 177 15.42 1.86 37.93
C LEU A 177 13.96 2.35 37.92
N GLN A 178 13.74 3.46 37.21
CA GLN A 178 12.43 4.07 36.99
C GLN A 178 11.94 3.79 35.58
N MET A 179 10.68 3.35 35.44
CA MET A 179 10.08 3.05 34.13
C MET A 179 9.77 4.33 33.35
N GLN A 180 10.32 4.41 32.14
CA GLN A 180 10.13 5.53 31.21
C GLN A 180 9.00 5.29 30.21
N SER A 181 8.73 4.02 29.88
CA SER A 181 7.57 3.62 29.07
C SER A 181 6.28 3.57 29.91
N SER A 182 5.15 3.36 29.24
CA SER A 182 3.85 3.03 29.84
C SER A 182 3.26 1.80 29.15
N ILE A 183 2.21 1.23 29.74
CA ILE A 183 1.50 0.07 29.17
C ILE A 183 0.06 0.46 28.89
N MET A 184 -0.39 0.25 27.66
CA MET A 184 -1.79 0.27 27.29
C MET A 184 -2.37 -1.14 27.39
N LYS A 185 -3.35 -1.32 28.27
CA LYS A 185 -4.20 -2.52 28.32
C LYS A 185 -5.46 -2.26 27.51
N PHE A 186 -5.64 -3.01 26.44
CA PHE A 186 -6.89 -3.08 25.69
C PHE A 186 -7.78 -4.12 26.34
N SER A 187 -8.97 -3.72 26.78
CA SER A 187 -10.04 -4.60 27.24
C SER A 187 -11.19 -4.47 26.25
N LEU A 188 -11.19 -5.36 25.26
CA LEU A 188 -12.05 -5.28 24.11
C LEU A 188 -13.13 -6.36 24.20
N SER A 189 -14.36 -6.02 23.86
CA SER A 189 -15.49 -6.95 23.77
C SER A 189 -16.44 -6.54 22.64
N GLY A 190 -17.43 -7.38 22.36
CA GLY A 190 -18.33 -7.21 21.22
C GLY A 190 -17.63 -7.33 19.87
N ILE A 191 -16.44 -7.95 19.82
CA ILE A 191 -15.65 -8.10 18.60
C ILE A 191 -16.41 -9.01 17.63
N PRO A 192 -16.62 -8.59 16.37
CA PRO A 192 -17.33 -9.40 15.39
C PRO A 192 -16.61 -10.71 15.07
N ALA A 193 -17.36 -11.81 14.99
CA ALA A 193 -16.84 -13.13 14.58
C ALA A 193 -16.13 -13.12 13.21
N ALA A 194 -16.53 -12.21 12.32
CA ALA A 194 -15.91 -12.06 11.00
C ALA A 194 -14.44 -11.60 11.06
N VAL A 195 -13.98 -11.03 12.19
CA VAL A 195 -12.53 -10.78 12.38
C VAL A 195 -11.75 -12.08 12.25
N GLY A 196 -12.30 -13.22 12.65
CA GLY A 196 -11.67 -14.52 12.50
C GLY A 196 -10.34 -14.62 13.25
N THR A 197 -9.31 -15.16 12.61
CA THR A 197 -7.97 -15.28 13.23
C THR A 197 -7.25 -13.94 13.23
N LEU A 198 -7.06 -13.36 14.41
CA LEU A 198 -6.39 -12.07 14.59
C LEU A 198 -4.91 -12.15 14.23
N LYS A 199 -4.42 -11.16 13.47
CA LYS A 199 -3.02 -11.05 13.04
C LYS A 199 -2.35 -9.84 13.68
N THR A 200 -3.04 -8.69 13.70
CA THR A 200 -2.55 -7.46 14.32
C THR A 200 -3.66 -6.66 14.99
N LEU A 201 -3.29 -5.95 16.04
CA LEU A 201 -4.04 -4.84 16.62
C LEU A 201 -3.21 -3.57 16.42
N THR A 202 -3.77 -2.57 15.76
CA THR A 202 -3.16 -1.25 15.61
C THR A 202 -3.88 -0.25 16.48
N TRP A 203 -3.13 0.50 17.28
CA TRP A 203 -3.64 1.61 18.08
C TRP A 203 -3.13 2.93 17.49
N SER A 204 -4.07 3.80 17.11
CA SER A 204 -3.78 5.12 16.55
C SER A 204 -4.38 6.24 17.38
N VAL A 205 -3.67 7.36 17.48
CA VAL A 205 -4.14 8.59 18.13
C VAL A 205 -3.84 9.81 17.28
N GLU A 206 -4.77 10.77 17.25
CA GLU A 206 -4.47 12.10 16.73
C GLU A 206 -3.75 12.94 17.78
N THR A 207 -2.48 13.22 17.53
CA THR A 207 -1.66 14.12 18.33
C THR A 207 -1.70 15.53 17.76
N ALA A 208 -1.05 16.48 18.44
CA ALA A 208 -0.89 17.84 17.91
C ALA A 208 -0.07 17.88 16.60
N ASN A 209 0.76 16.87 16.34
CA ASN A 209 1.71 16.83 15.22
C ASN A 209 1.24 15.94 14.06
N GLY A 210 0.12 15.22 14.19
CA GLY A 210 -0.36 14.29 13.19
C GLY A 210 -1.04 13.07 13.80
N THR A 211 -1.19 12.00 13.04
CA THR A 211 -1.63 10.70 13.56
C THR A 211 -0.42 9.85 13.90
N GLU A 212 -0.33 9.39 15.13
CA GLU A 212 0.69 8.44 15.59
C GLU A 212 0.04 7.06 15.74
N SER A 213 0.80 5.98 15.49
CA SER A 213 0.28 4.62 15.52
C SER A 213 1.30 3.60 16.02
N LEU A 214 0.83 2.63 16.81
CA LEU A 214 1.60 1.49 17.28
C LEU A 214 0.89 0.18 16.90
N GLU A 215 1.66 -0.84 16.57
CA GLU A 215 1.17 -2.16 16.17
C GLU A 215 1.56 -3.23 17.20
N LEU A 216 0.59 -4.08 17.55
CA LEU A 216 0.77 -5.33 18.29
C LEU A 216 0.49 -6.51 17.35
N ALA A 217 1.48 -7.36 17.13
CA ALA A 217 1.31 -8.59 16.34
C ALA A 217 0.83 -9.77 17.21
N PHE A 218 0.18 -10.74 16.57
CA PHE A 218 -0.25 -12.00 17.17
C PHE A 218 0.28 -13.20 16.36
N PRO A 219 0.42 -14.40 16.98
CA PRO A 219 0.75 -15.63 16.29
C PRO A 219 -0.17 -15.88 15.08
N ARG A 220 0.42 -16.31 13.96
CA ARG A 220 -0.32 -16.63 12.72
C ARG A 220 -0.54 -18.12 12.52
N THR A 221 0.17 -18.95 13.29
CA THR A 221 0.07 -20.41 13.30
C THR A 221 0.37 -20.93 14.70
N GLY A 222 -0.13 -22.12 15.05
CA GLY A 222 0.18 -22.80 16.30
C GLY A 222 -0.99 -22.80 17.30
N ASP A 223 -0.70 -23.12 18.56
CA ASP A 223 -1.72 -23.42 19.57
C ASP A 223 -2.25 -22.17 20.30
N HIS A 224 -1.62 -21.00 20.11
CA HIS A 224 -1.95 -19.75 20.80
C HIS A 224 -2.62 -18.70 19.88
N LEU A 225 -3.34 -19.16 18.85
CA LEU A 225 -4.10 -18.26 17.96
C LEU A 225 -5.26 -17.60 18.70
N VAL A 226 -5.43 -16.29 18.50
CA VAL A 226 -6.65 -15.58 18.89
C VAL A 226 -7.63 -15.63 17.74
N THR A 227 -8.68 -16.45 17.87
CA THR A 227 -9.72 -16.58 16.85
C THR A 227 -11.07 -16.12 17.41
N PHE A 228 -11.68 -15.15 16.75
CA PHE A 228 -13.04 -14.70 17.08
C PHE A 228 -14.06 -15.51 16.29
N ASP A 229 -15.12 -15.92 16.98
CA ASP A 229 -16.20 -16.73 16.42
C ASP A 229 -17.51 -16.47 17.17
N ALA A 230 -18.50 -17.35 17.03
CA ALA A 230 -19.79 -17.21 17.73
C ALA A 230 -19.69 -17.34 19.27
N THR A 231 -18.56 -17.82 19.80
CA THR A 231 -18.32 -18.11 21.21
C THR A 231 -17.25 -17.23 21.85
N LYS A 232 -16.32 -16.67 21.06
CA LYS A 232 -15.30 -15.72 21.52
C LYS A 232 -15.44 -14.37 20.83
N SER A 233 -15.68 -13.32 21.61
CA SER A 233 -15.87 -11.94 21.13
C SER A 233 -15.10 -10.89 21.95
N ASP A 234 -14.16 -11.34 22.76
CA ASP A 234 -13.39 -10.53 23.71
C ASP A 234 -11.88 -10.76 23.56
N LEU A 235 -11.11 -9.73 23.86
CA LEU A 235 -9.65 -9.73 23.82
C LEU A 235 -9.10 -8.85 24.93
N THR A 236 -8.13 -9.39 25.66
CA THR A 236 -7.23 -8.60 26.50
C THR A 236 -5.84 -8.55 25.87
N ALA A 237 -5.36 -7.35 25.57
CA ALA A 237 -4.07 -7.15 24.94
C ALA A 237 -3.26 -6.05 25.62
N TYR A 238 -1.93 -6.19 25.59
CA TYR A 238 -1.00 -5.26 26.23
C TYR A 238 0.01 -4.73 25.22
N LEU A 239 0.20 -3.42 25.23
CA LEU A 239 1.15 -2.75 24.35
C LEU A 239 1.93 -1.70 25.13
N ALA A 240 3.25 -1.85 25.19
CA ALA A 240 4.12 -0.84 25.76
C ALA A 240 4.25 0.34 24.78
N PHE A 241 4.35 1.56 25.31
CA PHE A 241 4.48 2.77 24.52
C PHE A 241 5.29 3.84 25.26
N LEU A 242 5.88 4.77 24.53
CA LEU A 242 6.46 5.98 25.11
C LEU A 242 5.37 7.03 25.30
N PRO A 243 5.17 7.56 26.52
CA PRO A 243 4.03 8.44 26.81
C PRO A 243 3.97 9.71 25.94
N GLY A 244 5.12 10.29 25.63
CA GLY A 244 5.22 11.50 24.80
C GLY A 244 4.68 11.30 23.38
N ASP A 245 4.95 10.15 22.78
CA ASP A 245 4.63 9.86 21.38
C ASP A 245 3.12 9.68 21.16
N MET A 246 2.41 9.12 22.15
CA MET A 246 1.00 8.77 22.02
C MET A 246 0.05 9.79 22.64
N THR A 247 0.48 11.03 22.88
CA THR A 247 -0.36 12.08 23.51
C THR A 247 -1.55 12.45 22.61
N LEU A 248 -2.76 12.12 23.07
CA LEU A 248 -4.01 12.39 22.36
C LEU A 248 -4.45 13.84 22.57
N LYS A 249 -4.63 14.60 21.48
CA LYS A 249 -5.09 16.00 21.58
C LYS A 249 -6.58 16.08 21.96
N ALA A 250 -6.99 17.23 22.52
CA ALA A 250 -8.41 17.54 22.71
C ALA A 250 -9.15 17.60 21.36
N GLY A 251 -10.31 16.94 21.29
CA GLY A 251 -11.04 16.71 20.04
C GLY A 251 -10.38 15.71 19.08
N GLY A 252 -9.29 15.04 19.48
CA GLY A 252 -8.60 14.05 18.68
C GLY A 252 -9.28 12.68 18.69
N LYS A 253 -8.96 11.86 17.68
CA LYS A 253 -9.46 10.48 17.57
C LYS A 253 -8.54 9.48 18.26
N PHE A 254 -9.16 8.53 18.95
CA PHE A 254 -8.54 7.30 19.43
C PHE A 254 -9.15 6.14 18.64
N THR A 255 -8.31 5.38 17.94
CA THR A 255 -8.75 4.33 17.03
C THR A 255 -8.04 3.03 17.34
N VAL A 256 -8.80 1.94 17.44
CA VAL A 256 -8.29 0.56 17.52
C VAL A 256 -8.73 -0.16 16.26
N THR A 257 -7.77 -0.68 15.49
CA THR A 257 -8.02 -1.48 14.29
C THR A 257 -7.58 -2.91 14.55
N LEU A 258 -8.48 -3.86 14.32
CA LEU A 258 -8.22 -5.30 14.36
C LEU A 258 -8.12 -5.80 12.92
N MET A 259 -6.99 -6.42 12.58
CA MET A 259 -6.80 -7.08 11.29
C MET A 259 -6.71 -8.58 11.49
N GLY A 260 -7.71 -9.32 11.03
CA GLY A 260 -7.70 -10.77 11.00
C GLY A 260 -7.99 -11.31 9.61
N ASP A 261 -9.00 -12.14 9.48
CA ASP A 261 -9.56 -12.58 8.19
C ASP A 261 -10.35 -11.45 7.54
N MET A 262 -11.10 -10.68 8.34
CA MET A 262 -11.62 -9.37 7.98
C MET A 262 -11.05 -8.30 8.91
N SER A 263 -11.03 -7.05 8.42
CA SER A 263 -10.54 -5.91 9.19
C SER A 263 -11.69 -5.10 9.77
N TYR A 264 -11.57 -4.69 11.03
CA TYR A 264 -12.55 -3.87 11.73
C TYR A 264 -11.86 -2.76 12.51
N LYS A 265 -12.51 -1.60 12.63
CA LYS A 265 -12.07 -0.52 13.51
C LYS A 265 -13.12 -0.17 14.55
N ALA A 266 -12.67 0.34 15.68
CA ALA A 266 -13.49 1.06 16.65
C ALA A 266 -12.82 2.42 16.91
N GLU A 267 -13.59 3.49 16.83
CA GLU A 267 -13.10 4.86 16.91
C GLU A 267 -13.94 5.67 17.90
N MET A 268 -13.26 6.49 18.70
CA MET A 268 -13.90 7.51 19.55
C MET A 268 -13.17 8.84 19.44
N THR A 269 -13.90 9.94 19.60
CA THR A 269 -13.31 11.28 19.71
C THR A 269 -13.20 11.67 21.18
N ALA A 270 -11.99 11.94 21.66
CA ALA A 270 -11.77 12.39 23.02
C ALA A 270 -12.06 13.88 23.14
N THR A 271 -12.98 14.28 24.02
CA THR A 271 -13.33 15.70 24.20
C THR A 271 -12.15 16.51 24.74
N ASP A 272 -11.51 16.02 25.81
CA ASP A 272 -10.43 16.74 26.50
C ASP A 272 -9.02 16.25 26.14
N GLY A 273 -8.92 15.22 25.29
CA GLY A 273 -7.66 14.55 24.97
C GLY A 273 -7.14 13.68 26.11
N LYS A 274 -5.89 13.23 26.01
CA LYS A 274 -5.20 12.45 27.04
C LYS A 274 -3.68 12.59 26.92
N ALA A 275 -3.06 13.11 27.98
CA ALA A 275 -1.64 12.94 28.26
C ALA A 275 -1.40 11.69 29.10
N TYR A 276 -0.25 11.06 28.89
CA TYR A 276 0.17 9.87 29.58
C TYR A 276 1.44 10.18 30.39
N ASP A 277 1.47 9.78 31.65
CA ASP A 277 2.65 9.80 32.51
C ASP A 277 3.39 8.46 32.44
N ALA A 278 4.72 8.52 32.53
CA ALA A 278 5.61 7.35 32.54
C ALA A 278 5.38 6.43 33.75
N GLY A 279 5.65 5.13 33.57
CA GLY A 279 5.51 4.12 34.62
C GLY A 279 4.07 3.74 34.97
N LEU A 280 3.09 4.28 34.23
CA LEU A 280 1.67 3.99 34.45
C LEU A 280 1.12 2.97 33.45
N ARG A 281 0.02 2.35 33.89
CA ARG A 281 -0.83 1.51 33.05
C ARG A 281 -2.14 2.21 32.77
N TYR A 282 -2.53 2.22 31.51
CA TYR A 282 -3.81 2.75 31.05
C TYR A 282 -4.69 1.61 30.56
N THR A 283 -6.01 1.78 30.67
CA THR A 283 -6.96 0.82 30.15
C THR A 283 -7.86 1.50 29.14
N ALA A 284 -7.85 0.97 27.91
CA ALA A 284 -8.79 1.30 26.86
C ALA A 284 -9.87 0.22 26.83
N ALA A 285 -11.08 0.57 27.25
CA ALA A 285 -12.22 -0.33 27.25
C ALA A 285 -13.13 -0.03 26.05
N ILE A 286 -13.36 -1.03 25.20
CA ILE A 286 -14.29 -0.95 24.06
C ILE A 286 -15.22 -2.16 24.13
N ASP A 287 -16.52 -1.92 24.14
CA ASP A 287 -17.54 -2.98 24.25
C ASP A 287 -18.36 -3.19 22.97
N GLY A 288 -18.01 -2.50 21.89
CA GLY A 288 -18.73 -2.56 20.63
C GLY A 288 -20.05 -1.78 20.62
N THR A 289 -20.36 -1.03 21.68
CA THR A 289 -21.57 -0.20 21.78
C THR A 289 -21.27 1.28 21.53
N ALA A 290 -22.33 2.06 21.32
CA ALA A 290 -22.21 3.51 21.14
C ALA A 290 -21.69 4.26 22.38
N SER A 291 -21.70 3.65 23.58
CA SER A 291 -21.16 4.29 24.80
C SER A 291 -19.63 4.29 24.88
N THR A 292 -18.96 3.36 24.21
CA THR A 292 -17.49 3.38 24.10
C THR A 292 -17.05 3.66 22.67
N ALA A 293 -17.36 2.73 21.75
CA ALA A 293 -17.10 2.78 20.31
C ALA A 293 -17.70 1.52 19.67
N THR A 294 -18.32 1.68 18.50
CA THR A 294 -18.86 0.55 17.72
C THR A 294 -17.83 0.00 16.76
N TRP A 295 -17.82 -1.32 16.58
CA TRP A 295 -17.00 -1.97 15.54
C TRP A 295 -17.58 -1.70 14.15
N GLN A 296 -16.73 -1.18 13.26
CA GLN A 296 -17.04 -0.88 11.86
C GLN A 296 -16.14 -1.73 10.97
N GLN A 297 -16.74 -2.44 10.03
CA GLN A 297 -16.01 -3.25 9.05
C GLN A 297 -15.26 -2.34 8.08
N LEU A 298 -14.01 -2.67 7.78
CA LEU A 298 -13.19 -2.00 6.79
C LEU A 298 -13.22 -2.77 5.47
N THR A 299 -12.98 -2.06 4.37
CA THR A 299 -12.79 -2.67 3.06
C THR A 299 -11.36 -3.20 2.96
N THR A 300 -11.19 -4.49 2.70
CA THR A 300 -9.87 -5.09 2.46
C THR A 300 -9.62 -5.24 0.97
N ILE A 301 -8.51 -4.68 0.49
CA ILE A 301 -8.05 -4.84 -0.88
C ILE A 301 -6.81 -5.74 -0.88
N HIS A 302 -6.92 -6.92 -1.47
CA HIS A 302 -5.83 -7.86 -1.67
C HIS A 302 -5.14 -7.60 -3.00
N THR A 303 -3.81 -7.60 -2.97
CA THR A 303 -3.00 -7.57 -4.19
C THR A 303 -2.64 -9.00 -4.58
N THR A 304 -2.94 -9.43 -5.80
CA THR A 304 -2.36 -10.70 -6.29
C THR A 304 -1.01 -10.42 -6.94
N LEU A 305 0.05 -11.02 -6.40
CA LEU A 305 1.35 -11.07 -7.05
C LEU A 305 1.42 -12.35 -7.88
N GLY A 306 1.81 -12.24 -9.15
CA GLY A 306 2.11 -13.42 -9.97
C GLY A 306 3.19 -14.29 -9.33
N THR A 307 3.12 -15.60 -9.55
CA THR A 307 4.09 -16.58 -9.02
C THR A 307 5.54 -16.37 -9.50
N ALA A 308 5.77 -15.44 -10.44
CA ALA A 308 7.08 -15.04 -10.95
C ALA A 308 7.58 -13.66 -10.41
N ALA A 309 6.78 -12.96 -9.62
CA ALA A 309 7.05 -11.59 -9.19
C ALA A 309 8.06 -11.55 -8.04
N GLY A 310 9.36 -11.46 -8.36
CA GLY A 310 10.42 -11.16 -7.39
C GLY A 310 10.34 -9.75 -6.77
N TYR A 311 9.14 -9.17 -6.64
CA TYR A 311 8.87 -7.84 -6.12
C TYR A 311 7.63 -7.86 -5.22
N ASN A 312 7.58 -6.93 -4.26
CA ASN A 312 6.55 -6.85 -3.23
C ASN A 312 5.95 -5.43 -3.20
N TYR A 313 4.63 -5.32 -3.05
CA TYR A 313 3.94 -4.03 -2.88
C TYR A 313 3.88 -3.53 -1.43
N ASN A 314 4.30 -4.33 -0.45
CA ASN A 314 4.29 -3.94 0.96
C ASN A 314 5.08 -2.63 1.18
N GLY A 315 4.51 -1.77 2.03
CA GLY A 315 5.04 -0.43 2.30
C GLY A 315 4.70 0.62 1.25
N LEU A 316 4.05 0.26 0.14
CA LEU A 316 3.53 1.25 -0.82
C LEU A 316 2.14 1.75 -0.41
N PRO A 317 1.80 3.00 -0.74
CA PRO A 317 0.44 3.49 -0.60
C PRO A 317 -0.47 2.83 -1.64
N LEU A 318 -1.69 2.51 -1.23
CA LEU A 318 -2.79 2.10 -2.08
C LEU A 318 -3.92 3.12 -1.90
N GLN A 319 -4.49 3.54 -3.01
CA GLN A 319 -5.61 4.47 -3.05
C GLN A 319 -6.79 3.78 -3.74
N LEU A 320 -7.97 3.95 -3.19
CA LEU A 320 -9.24 3.53 -3.77
C LEU A 320 -10.05 4.79 -4.08
N GLY A 321 -10.68 4.83 -5.24
CA GLY A 321 -11.52 5.95 -5.61
C GLY A 321 -12.60 5.61 -6.62
N ALA A 322 -13.38 6.63 -6.96
CA ALA A 322 -14.44 6.57 -7.95
C ALA A 322 -14.36 7.77 -8.89
N PHE A 323 -15.28 7.80 -9.85
CA PHE A 323 -15.44 8.88 -10.80
C PHE A 323 -16.52 9.85 -10.32
N ASN A 324 -16.32 11.15 -10.57
CA ASN A 324 -17.29 12.18 -10.22
C ASN A 324 -18.55 12.02 -11.08
N GLU A 325 -19.73 11.97 -10.45
CA GLU A 325 -21.01 11.85 -11.14
C GLU A 325 -21.34 13.06 -12.03
N ALA A 326 -20.84 14.26 -11.68
CA ALA A 326 -21.03 15.48 -12.46
C ALA A 326 -20.06 15.60 -13.65
N ASN A 327 -18.90 14.94 -13.56
CA ASN A 327 -17.89 14.93 -14.63
C ASN A 327 -17.14 13.59 -14.61
N SER A 328 -17.55 12.66 -15.47
CA SER A 328 -17.01 11.31 -15.50
C SER A 328 -15.51 11.22 -15.81
N ALA A 329 -14.86 12.32 -16.22
CA ALA A 329 -13.41 12.38 -16.42
C ALA A 329 -12.61 12.68 -15.14
N GLU A 330 -13.27 13.17 -14.08
CA GLU A 330 -12.65 13.53 -12.81
C GLU A 330 -12.71 12.34 -11.83
N GLN A 331 -11.60 12.10 -11.14
CA GLN A 331 -11.45 11.01 -10.19
C GLN A 331 -11.37 11.57 -8.76
N VAL A 332 -11.99 10.87 -7.81
CA VAL A 332 -12.01 11.23 -6.39
C VAL A 332 -11.52 10.05 -5.57
N THR A 333 -10.52 10.28 -4.72
CA THR A 333 -10.06 9.29 -3.74
C THR A 333 -11.09 9.13 -2.64
N ILE A 334 -11.57 7.91 -2.44
CA ILE A 334 -12.51 7.52 -1.38
C ILE A 334 -11.75 7.12 -0.13
N GLY A 335 -10.62 6.41 -0.30
CA GLY A 335 -9.80 5.96 0.82
C GLY A 335 -8.37 5.68 0.39
N SER A 336 -7.48 5.63 1.36
CA SER A 336 -6.09 5.23 1.16
C SER A 336 -5.55 4.49 2.36
N ALA A 337 -4.64 3.54 2.14
CA ALA A 337 -3.92 2.83 3.18
C ALA A 337 -2.57 2.35 2.67
N THR A 338 -1.67 1.99 3.58
CA THR A 338 -0.39 1.36 3.23
C THR A 338 -0.59 -0.14 3.09
N ILE A 339 -0.04 -0.72 2.02
CA ILE A 339 -0.10 -2.18 1.80
C ILE A 339 0.80 -2.86 2.82
N SER A 340 0.26 -3.87 3.51
CA SER A 340 1.00 -4.75 4.41
C SER A 340 0.56 -6.19 4.21
N ALA A 341 1.52 -7.12 4.20
CA ALA A 341 1.29 -8.54 3.97
C ALA A 341 0.40 -8.85 2.73
N GLY A 342 0.55 -8.08 1.64
CA GLY A 342 -0.20 -8.28 0.39
C GLY A 342 -1.65 -7.76 0.41
N SER A 343 -2.02 -6.96 1.40
CA SER A 343 -3.36 -6.35 1.48
C SER A 343 -3.33 -4.95 2.09
N ALA A 344 -4.40 -4.19 1.89
CA ALA A 344 -4.61 -2.90 2.53
C ALA A 344 -6.04 -2.84 3.08
N ALA A 345 -6.19 -2.37 4.32
CA ALA A 345 -7.50 -2.15 4.95
C ALA A 345 -7.85 -0.67 4.88
N LEU A 346 -8.98 -0.34 4.26
CA LEU A 346 -9.42 1.03 4.00
C LEU A 346 -10.73 1.33 4.72
N ASP A 347 -10.77 2.52 5.30
CA ASP A 347 -11.98 3.12 5.83
C ASP A 347 -12.82 3.71 4.68
N ALA A 348 -13.45 2.82 3.92
CA ALA A 348 -14.27 3.16 2.78
C ALA A 348 -15.50 2.23 2.76
N ASP A 349 -16.70 2.82 2.74
CA ASP A 349 -17.95 2.10 2.49
C ASP A 349 -18.19 1.99 0.98
N LEU A 350 -18.12 0.76 0.47
CA LEU A 350 -18.30 0.47 -0.94
C LEU A 350 -19.77 0.26 -1.35
N THR A 351 -20.70 0.21 -0.40
CA THR A 351 -22.11 -0.07 -0.66
C THR A 351 -22.73 0.94 -1.63
N ALA A 352 -22.36 2.22 -1.51
CA ALA A 352 -22.83 3.30 -2.39
C ALA A 352 -22.29 3.23 -3.84
N TYR A 353 -21.29 2.37 -4.07
CA TYR A 353 -20.60 2.20 -5.35
C TYR A 353 -20.96 0.88 -6.06
N ALA A 354 -21.90 0.09 -5.52
CA ALA A 354 -22.40 -1.10 -6.20
C ALA A 354 -22.92 -0.77 -7.61
N GLY A 355 -22.41 -1.49 -8.62
CA GLY A 355 -22.70 -1.28 -10.04
C GLY A 355 -21.98 -0.07 -10.67
N LYS A 356 -21.11 0.63 -9.94
CA LYS A 356 -20.41 1.83 -10.42
C LYS A 356 -18.93 1.54 -10.70
N PRO A 357 -18.30 2.28 -11.64
CA PRO A 357 -16.87 2.19 -11.88
C PRO A 357 -16.08 2.76 -10.69
N ILE A 358 -15.08 2.01 -10.27
CA ILE A 358 -14.08 2.37 -9.27
C ILE A 358 -12.68 2.25 -9.87
N TRP A 359 -11.70 2.83 -9.19
CA TRP A 359 -10.30 2.63 -9.47
C TRP A 359 -9.53 2.31 -8.20
N VAL A 360 -8.52 1.46 -8.34
CA VAL A 360 -7.53 1.18 -7.29
C VAL A 360 -6.16 1.51 -7.85
N CYS A 361 -5.41 2.37 -7.16
CA CYS A 361 -4.14 2.89 -7.63
C CYS A 361 -3.05 2.59 -6.60
N ILE A 362 -1.94 2.03 -7.07
CA ILE A 362 -0.66 2.06 -6.36
C ILE A 362 0.15 3.15 -7.06
N PRO A 363 0.23 4.37 -6.50
CA PRO A 363 0.78 5.53 -7.18
C PRO A 363 2.17 5.29 -7.76
N GLY A 364 2.34 5.61 -9.05
CA GLY A 364 3.60 5.44 -9.76
C GLY A 364 3.96 3.98 -10.03
N VAL A 365 3.05 3.02 -9.84
CA VAL A 365 3.28 1.60 -10.11
C VAL A 365 2.25 1.05 -11.08
N VAL A 366 0.99 1.01 -10.66
CA VAL A 366 -0.10 0.36 -11.38
C VAL A 366 -1.43 0.98 -10.98
N LYS A 367 -2.37 1.03 -11.93
CA LYS A 367 -3.74 1.47 -11.70
C LYS A 367 -4.70 0.44 -12.29
N PHE A 368 -5.68 0.08 -11.49
CA PHE A 368 -6.73 -0.86 -11.80
C PHE A 368 -8.05 -0.11 -11.92
N PHE A 369 -8.87 -0.48 -12.89
CA PHE A 369 -10.23 0.03 -13.05
C PHE A 369 -11.19 -1.15 -13.09
N HIS A 370 -12.31 -1.02 -12.40
CA HIS A 370 -13.26 -2.11 -12.23
C HIS A 370 -14.67 -1.56 -12.04
N THR A 371 -15.68 -2.28 -12.51
CA THR A 371 -17.08 -1.95 -12.19
C THR A 371 -17.53 -2.84 -11.05
N LEU A 372 -17.63 -2.24 -9.85
CA LEU A 372 -17.86 -2.95 -8.61
C LEU A 372 -19.19 -3.72 -8.66
N THR A 373 -19.17 -5.03 -8.43
CA THR A 373 -20.40 -5.81 -8.35
C THR A 373 -21.12 -5.60 -7.00
N ALA A 374 -22.40 -5.93 -6.93
CA ALA A 374 -23.15 -5.88 -5.68
C ALA A 374 -22.61 -6.88 -4.63
N GLU A 375 -22.05 -8.01 -5.08
CA GLU A 375 -21.42 -9.00 -4.21
C GLU A 375 -20.13 -8.47 -3.60
N GLU A 376 -19.24 -7.88 -4.40
CA GLU A 376 -18.00 -7.26 -3.91
C GLU A 376 -18.25 -6.06 -3.00
N ALA A 377 -19.24 -5.22 -3.33
CA ALA A 377 -19.65 -4.13 -2.48
C ALA A 377 -20.13 -4.63 -1.09
N GLY A 378 -20.87 -5.74 -1.06
CA GLY A 378 -21.36 -6.34 0.18
C GLY A 378 -20.31 -7.14 0.95
N SER A 379 -19.34 -7.76 0.27
CA SER A 379 -18.30 -8.58 0.90
C SER A 379 -17.20 -7.76 1.57
N HIS A 380 -17.10 -6.45 1.26
CA HIS A 380 -16.03 -5.55 1.71
C HIS A 380 -14.62 -6.08 1.38
N THR A 381 -14.52 -6.92 0.34
CA THR A 381 -13.26 -7.54 -0.08
C THR A 381 -13.10 -7.37 -1.58
N LEU A 382 -11.96 -6.85 -2.00
CA LEU A 382 -11.56 -6.80 -3.41
C LEU A 382 -10.25 -7.54 -3.58
N THR A 383 -10.13 -8.33 -4.65
CA THR A 383 -8.88 -8.98 -5.03
C THR A 383 -8.45 -8.43 -6.38
N LEU A 384 -7.40 -7.63 -6.39
CA LEU A 384 -6.85 -7.06 -7.61
C LEU A 384 -6.18 -8.18 -8.42
N PRO A 385 -6.33 -8.19 -9.76
CA PRO A 385 -5.59 -9.12 -10.61
C PRO A 385 -4.09 -8.81 -10.60
N ASP A 386 -3.30 -9.75 -11.14
CA ASP A 386 -1.87 -9.51 -11.38
C ASP A 386 -1.72 -8.33 -12.35
N LYS A 387 -0.78 -7.42 -12.05
CA LYS A 387 -0.47 -6.29 -12.93
C LYS A 387 -0.07 -6.75 -14.35
N ASP A 388 0.44 -7.97 -14.46
CA ASP A 388 0.88 -8.56 -15.72
C ASP A 388 -0.24 -9.34 -16.43
N ALA A 389 -1.42 -9.55 -15.83
CA ALA A 389 -2.50 -10.35 -16.44
C ALA A 389 -3.35 -9.62 -17.50
N GLY A 390 -3.14 -8.32 -17.68
CA GLY A 390 -3.97 -7.49 -18.55
C GLY A 390 -5.43 -7.42 -18.12
N SER A 391 -6.36 -7.14 -19.04
CA SER A 391 -7.79 -7.12 -18.68
C SER A 391 -8.42 -8.51 -18.71
N THR A 392 -9.26 -8.80 -17.72
CA THR A 392 -9.99 -10.07 -17.64
C THR A 392 -11.26 -10.03 -18.48
N LEU A 393 -11.56 -11.15 -19.15
CA LEU A 393 -12.70 -11.33 -20.06
C LEU A 393 -13.95 -11.81 -19.27
N LYS A 394 -15.07 -11.04 -19.24
CA LYS A 394 -16.34 -11.44 -18.57
C LYS A 394 -17.26 -12.38 -19.34
N ALA A 395 -17.92 -13.29 -18.61
CA ALA A 395 -18.82 -14.35 -19.09
C ALA A 395 -19.93 -13.95 -20.09
N THR A 396 -20.28 -12.68 -20.27
CA THR A 396 -21.31 -12.23 -21.21
C THR A 396 -21.14 -10.75 -21.58
N PRO A 397 -21.33 -10.36 -22.86
CA PRO A 397 -21.63 -11.21 -24.02
C PRO A 397 -20.42 -12.07 -24.43
N THR A 398 -20.68 -13.30 -24.88
CA THR A 398 -19.65 -14.19 -25.42
C THR A 398 -19.62 -14.14 -26.93
N ALA A 399 -18.44 -14.28 -27.53
CA ALA A 399 -18.28 -14.46 -28.96
C ALA A 399 -17.39 -15.70 -29.24
N GLY A 400 -17.93 -16.70 -29.93
CA GLY A 400 -17.20 -17.95 -30.17
C GLY A 400 -16.78 -18.67 -28.87
N GLY A 401 -17.60 -18.58 -27.82
CA GLY A 401 -17.33 -19.14 -26.49
C GLY A 401 -16.33 -18.34 -25.64
N LYS A 402 -15.78 -17.24 -26.18
CA LYS A 402 -14.90 -16.35 -25.43
C LYS A 402 -15.70 -15.21 -24.81
N PRO A 403 -15.56 -14.98 -23.50
CA PRO A 403 -16.15 -13.83 -22.82
C PRO A 403 -15.54 -12.51 -23.31
N TYR A 404 -16.27 -11.40 -23.45
CA TYR A 404 -15.71 -10.11 -23.87
C TYR A 404 -16.40 -8.91 -23.18
N GLU A 405 -15.95 -8.61 -21.97
CA GLU A 405 -16.13 -7.33 -21.28
C GLU A 405 -14.92 -7.19 -20.34
N ASN A 406 -14.46 -5.96 -20.09
CA ASN A 406 -13.42 -5.75 -19.09
C ASN A 406 -14.02 -5.98 -17.70
N ASP A 407 -13.55 -7.01 -17.02
CA ASP A 407 -13.81 -7.16 -15.59
C ASP A 407 -12.86 -6.24 -14.81
N TRP A 408 -11.56 -6.39 -15.04
CA TRP A 408 -10.54 -5.42 -14.61
C TRP A 408 -9.84 -4.82 -15.81
N ILE A 409 -9.58 -3.52 -15.81
CA ILE A 409 -8.62 -2.88 -16.73
C ILE A 409 -7.38 -2.52 -15.94
N VAL A 410 -6.25 -3.05 -16.36
CA VAL A 410 -4.96 -2.85 -15.71
C VAL A 410 -4.10 -1.88 -16.52
N ALA A 411 -3.44 -0.94 -15.84
CA ALA A 411 -2.58 0.07 -16.44
C ALA A 411 -1.28 0.19 -15.65
N LEU A 412 -0.14 0.24 -16.34
CA LEU A 412 1.19 0.31 -15.75
C LEU A 412 1.73 1.73 -15.81
N TYR A 413 2.42 2.17 -14.76
CA TYR A 413 3.21 3.40 -14.82
C TYR A 413 4.48 3.17 -15.63
N MET A 414 4.74 4.03 -16.62
CA MET A 414 5.89 3.85 -17.52
C MET A 414 6.98 4.89 -17.36
N GLY A 415 6.93 5.75 -16.33
CA GLY A 415 7.92 6.82 -16.14
C GLY A 415 7.84 7.94 -17.20
N VAL A 416 6.95 7.82 -18.18
CA VAL A 416 6.69 8.79 -19.23
C VAL A 416 5.50 9.64 -18.83
N ASN A 417 5.76 10.79 -18.22
CA ASN A 417 4.70 11.75 -17.93
C ASN A 417 4.50 12.70 -19.10
N LYS A 418 3.41 13.46 -19.05
CA LYS A 418 3.21 14.59 -19.95
C LYS A 418 4.46 15.48 -19.91
N ASP A 419 4.98 15.80 -21.08
CA ASP A 419 6.23 16.54 -21.28
C ASP A 419 7.55 15.78 -21.03
N GLY A 420 7.51 14.45 -20.87
CA GLY A 420 8.70 13.61 -20.64
C GLY A 420 9.33 13.79 -19.25
N SER A 421 8.62 14.46 -18.33
CA SER A 421 9.11 14.71 -16.98
C SER A 421 9.26 13.42 -16.19
N THR A 422 10.43 13.20 -15.61
CA THR A 422 10.73 12.09 -14.68
C THR A 422 10.77 12.56 -13.23
N ALA A 423 10.32 13.79 -12.96
CA ALA A 423 10.30 14.35 -11.62
C ALA A 423 9.33 13.58 -10.71
N THR A 424 9.67 13.47 -9.43
CA THR A 424 8.89 12.73 -8.43
C THR A 424 7.50 13.31 -8.16
N ASN A 425 7.24 14.57 -8.55
CA ASN A 425 5.96 15.26 -8.40
C ASN A 425 5.14 15.35 -9.70
N ALA A 426 5.61 14.74 -10.78
CA ALA A 426 4.85 14.71 -12.03
C ALA A 426 3.60 13.85 -11.88
N THR A 427 2.48 14.28 -12.47
CA THR A 427 1.25 13.48 -12.52
C THR A 427 1.52 12.19 -13.28
N PRO A 428 1.41 11.01 -12.64
CA PRO A 428 1.69 9.75 -13.29
C PRO A 428 0.77 9.52 -14.49
N ILE A 429 1.33 9.14 -15.64
CA ILE A 429 0.56 8.61 -16.76
C ILE A 429 0.64 7.08 -16.74
N TYR A 430 -0.52 6.43 -16.71
CA TYR A 430 -0.64 4.98 -16.73
C TYR A 430 -1.01 4.51 -18.13
N TRP A 431 -0.17 3.66 -18.70
CA TRP A 431 -0.38 3.05 -20.00
C TRP A 431 -1.10 1.72 -19.84
N ALA A 432 -2.07 1.44 -20.70
CA ALA A 432 -2.76 0.17 -20.71
C ALA A 432 -1.75 -0.99 -20.80
N THR A 433 -2.00 -2.07 -20.06
CA THR A 433 -1.18 -3.30 -20.11
C THR A 433 -1.14 -3.97 -21.48
N GLY A 434 -2.05 -3.59 -22.39
CA GLY A 434 -2.14 -4.13 -23.75
C GLY A 434 -2.86 -3.19 -24.71
N ASN A 435 -3.13 -3.70 -25.91
CA ASN A 435 -3.82 -2.95 -26.96
C ASN A 435 -5.33 -2.96 -26.75
N LEU A 436 -6.01 -1.87 -27.12
CA LEU A 436 -7.45 -1.92 -27.34
C LEU A 436 -7.76 -2.91 -28.48
N ILE A 437 -8.70 -3.82 -28.25
CA ILE A 437 -9.20 -4.77 -29.25
C ILE A 437 -10.71 -4.56 -29.37
N ALA A 438 -11.21 -4.57 -30.60
CA ALA A 438 -12.63 -4.72 -30.88
C ALA A 438 -12.92 -6.17 -31.31
N THR A 439 -13.98 -6.79 -30.80
CA THR A 439 -14.33 -8.17 -31.12
C THR A 439 -15.77 -8.26 -31.61
N LYS A 440 -16.03 -9.03 -32.68
CA LYS A 440 -17.41 -9.27 -33.17
C LYS A 440 -18.21 -10.09 -32.19
N THR A 441 -19.38 -9.61 -31.80
CA THR A 441 -20.25 -10.33 -30.84
C THR A 441 -21.51 -10.94 -31.46
N ASN A 442 -21.80 -10.65 -32.74
CA ASN A 442 -22.94 -11.24 -33.43
C ASN A 442 -22.54 -12.26 -34.49
N ALA A 443 -23.51 -13.12 -34.84
CA ALA A 443 -23.33 -14.23 -35.76
C ALA A 443 -22.76 -13.78 -37.12
N ALA A 444 -21.99 -14.69 -37.74
CA ALA A 444 -21.42 -14.49 -39.06
C ALA A 444 -22.51 -14.17 -40.11
N GLY A 445 -22.25 -13.19 -40.98
CA GLY A 445 -23.16 -12.81 -42.07
C GLY A 445 -24.36 -11.94 -41.66
N SER A 446 -24.46 -11.50 -40.40
CA SER A 446 -25.47 -10.53 -39.97
C SER A 446 -25.31 -9.18 -40.70
N ALA A 447 -26.44 -8.54 -41.02
CA ALA A 447 -26.50 -7.21 -41.63
C ALA A 447 -26.31 -6.06 -40.61
N ALA A 448 -26.31 -6.37 -39.30
CA ALA A 448 -25.90 -5.44 -38.26
C ALA A 448 -24.47 -5.80 -37.82
N THR A 449 -23.72 -4.83 -37.31
CA THR A 449 -22.39 -5.06 -36.72
C THR A 449 -22.42 -4.67 -35.25
N THR A 450 -22.25 -5.64 -34.35
CA THR A 450 -22.09 -5.40 -32.91
C THR A 450 -20.70 -5.82 -32.45
N THR A 451 -20.09 -4.99 -31.60
CA THR A 451 -18.70 -5.12 -31.22
C THR A 451 -18.54 -4.93 -29.71
N ALA A 452 -17.68 -5.74 -29.09
CA ALA A 452 -17.21 -5.54 -27.72
C ALA A 452 -15.77 -5.01 -27.74
N PHE A 453 -15.42 -4.14 -26.80
CA PHE A 453 -14.07 -3.57 -26.70
C PHE A 453 -13.42 -3.97 -25.37
N HIS A 454 -12.15 -4.38 -25.43
CA HIS A 454 -11.37 -4.70 -24.23
C HIS A 454 -9.88 -4.37 -24.42
N ILE A 455 -9.14 -4.21 -23.32
CA ILE A 455 -7.68 -4.11 -23.37
C ILE A 455 -7.09 -5.53 -23.34
N ALA A 456 -6.28 -5.87 -24.34
CA ALA A 456 -5.72 -7.20 -24.52
C ALA A 456 -4.90 -7.69 -23.32
N THR A 457 -4.96 -9.00 -23.03
CA THR A 457 -3.97 -9.66 -22.16
C THR A 457 -2.60 -9.73 -22.85
N PRO A 458 -1.50 -10.07 -22.14
CA PRO A 458 -0.20 -10.29 -22.79
C PRO A 458 -0.24 -11.39 -23.86
N GLU A 459 -1.01 -12.46 -23.64
CA GLU A 459 -1.15 -13.58 -24.58
C GLU A 459 -1.90 -13.15 -25.83
N GLU A 460 -2.99 -12.38 -25.67
CA GLU A 460 -3.73 -11.81 -26.80
C GLU A 460 -2.88 -10.79 -27.55
N THR A 461 -2.08 -9.99 -26.83
CA THR A 461 -1.13 -9.05 -27.41
C THR A 461 -0.08 -9.78 -28.23
N LEU A 462 0.45 -10.92 -27.74
CA LEU A 462 1.39 -11.75 -28.47
C LEU A 462 0.75 -12.41 -29.71
N ALA A 463 -0.49 -12.89 -29.59
CA ALA A 463 -1.22 -13.54 -30.68
C ALA A 463 -1.49 -12.60 -31.87
N GLN A 464 -1.39 -11.27 -31.69
CA GLN A 464 -1.53 -10.29 -32.78
C GLN A 464 -0.31 -10.21 -33.71
N ALA A 465 0.86 -10.69 -33.27
CA ALA A 465 2.14 -10.52 -33.95
C ALA A 465 2.47 -11.47 -35.14
N PRO A 466 2.12 -12.78 -35.15
CA PRO A 466 2.90 -13.76 -35.92
C PRO A 466 2.41 -14.13 -37.32
N THR A 467 1.40 -13.48 -37.91
CA THR A 467 0.95 -13.88 -39.26
C THR A 467 1.70 -13.12 -40.35
N THR A 468 2.70 -13.76 -40.99
CA THR A 468 3.31 -13.34 -42.28
C THR A 468 2.33 -13.42 -43.45
N SER A 469 1.14 -13.95 -43.22
CA SER A 469 0.04 -13.93 -44.17
C SER A 469 -0.35 -12.47 -44.44
N THR A 470 -0.57 -12.11 -45.71
CA THR A 470 -1.66 -11.18 -46.01
C THR A 470 -2.82 -11.67 -45.16
N TYR A 471 -3.20 -10.96 -44.10
CA TYR A 471 -4.52 -11.17 -43.55
C TYR A 471 -5.40 -11.02 -44.78
N PRO A 472 -6.08 -12.06 -45.29
CA PRO A 472 -7.20 -11.74 -46.12
C PRO A 472 -8.00 -10.84 -45.20
N ALA A 473 -8.23 -9.59 -45.58
CA ALA A 473 -9.32 -8.84 -44.98
C ALA A 473 -10.44 -9.87 -44.81
N PRO A 474 -10.97 -10.10 -43.58
CA PRO A 474 -11.91 -11.16 -43.30
C PRO A 474 -12.87 -11.21 -44.48
N ALA A 475 -12.98 -12.37 -45.14
CA ALA A 475 -13.65 -12.42 -46.43
C ALA A 475 -15.01 -11.72 -46.32
N GLY A 476 -15.20 -10.59 -47.02
CA GLY A 476 -16.41 -9.76 -46.90
C GLY A 476 -16.25 -8.30 -46.46
N ILE A 477 -15.06 -7.80 -46.10
CA ILE A 477 -14.88 -6.34 -45.89
C ILE A 477 -14.92 -5.62 -47.25
N SER A 478 -15.95 -4.79 -47.47
CA SER A 478 -16.13 -3.99 -48.69
C SER A 478 -16.18 -2.50 -48.37
N VAL A 479 -15.72 -1.68 -49.33
CA VAL A 479 -15.53 -0.22 -49.17
C VAL A 479 -16.80 0.63 -49.37
N SER A 480 -18.00 0.03 -49.39
CA SER A 480 -19.24 0.77 -49.68
C SER A 480 -20.20 0.86 -48.48
N ALA A 481 -20.10 1.98 -47.75
CA ALA A 481 -21.03 2.66 -46.84
C ALA A 481 -22.15 1.87 -46.13
N THR A 482 -22.04 1.75 -44.81
CA THR A 482 -22.70 2.56 -43.74
C THR A 482 -22.19 2.01 -42.41
N ASP A 483 -21.90 0.69 -42.38
CA ASP A 483 -21.16 -0.02 -41.35
C ASP A 483 -19.97 -0.82 -41.91
N SER A 484 -19.80 -0.90 -43.24
CA SER A 484 -18.68 -1.44 -44.04
C SER A 484 -18.17 -2.87 -43.73
N TYR A 485 -18.90 -3.65 -42.94
CA TYR A 485 -18.45 -4.95 -42.40
C TYR A 485 -19.51 -6.04 -42.61
N GLN A 486 -19.54 -6.71 -43.77
CA GLN A 486 -20.27 -8.00 -43.88
C GLN A 486 -19.34 -9.21 -43.66
N ALA A 487 -19.89 -10.23 -42.98
CA ALA A 487 -19.42 -11.63 -42.87
C ALA A 487 -18.08 -11.96 -42.18
N CYS A 488 -17.62 -11.16 -41.20
CA CYS A 488 -16.61 -11.66 -40.25
C CYS A 488 -17.21 -12.79 -39.39
N ALA A 489 -16.39 -13.79 -39.03
CA ALA A 489 -16.78 -14.81 -38.05
C ALA A 489 -17.02 -14.16 -36.67
N GLU A 490 -17.99 -14.69 -35.93
CA GLU A 490 -18.19 -14.32 -34.52
C GLU A 490 -16.91 -14.65 -33.72
N GLY A 491 -16.51 -13.76 -32.80
CA GLY A 491 -15.27 -13.90 -32.02
C GLY A 491 -14.00 -13.47 -32.77
N ALA A 492 -14.13 -12.98 -34.01
CA ALA A 492 -13.02 -12.37 -34.72
C ALA A 492 -12.58 -11.07 -34.01
N GLN A 493 -11.29 -11.01 -33.68
CA GLN A 493 -10.65 -9.81 -33.12
C GLN A 493 -10.25 -8.85 -34.24
N TRP A 494 -10.40 -7.56 -33.96
CA TRP A 494 -10.11 -6.45 -34.84
C TRP A 494 -9.30 -5.39 -34.08
N ASN A 495 -8.12 -5.09 -34.59
CA ASN A 495 -7.21 -4.07 -34.06
C ASN A 495 -7.06 -2.89 -35.06
N MET A 496 -8.10 -2.63 -35.86
CA MET A 496 -8.11 -1.78 -37.08
C MET A 496 -8.67 -0.38 -36.87
N PHE A 497 -8.13 0.40 -35.93
CA PHE A 497 -8.69 1.73 -35.64
C PHE A 497 -8.18 2.79 -36.61
N GLY A 498 -9.09 3.62 -37.13
CA GLY A 498 -8.73 4.84 -37.85
C GLY A 498 -8.61 6.02 -36.91
N TRP A 499 -7.87 7.06 -37.31
CA TRP A 499 -7.79 8.26 -36.49
C TRP A 499 -9.09 9.07 -36.58
N GLY A 500 -9.62 9.49 -35.42
CA GLY A 500 -10.90 10.19 -35.35
C GLY A 500 -12.12 9.28 -35.60
N ASP A 501 -11.94 7.96 -35.52
CA ASP A 501 -13.01 6.97 -35.56
C ASP A 501 -13.37 6.53 -34.14
N ALA A 502 -14.33 7.23 -33.51
CA ALA A 502 -14.82 6.86 -32.18
C ALA A 502 -15.64 5.54 -32.17
N THR A 503 -16.05 5.06 -33.35
CA THR A 503 -16.85 3.82 -33.47
C THR A 503 -15.96 2.58 -33.51
N GLY A 504 -14.73 2.71 -34.02
CA GLY A 504 -13.83 1.57 -34.31
C GLY A 504 -14.26 0.72 -35.50
N LEU A 505 -15.27 1.17 -36.27
CA LEU A 505 -15.89 0.44 -37.39
C LEU A 505 -15.65 1.13 -38.74
N GLN A 506 -14.76 2.12 -38.84
CA GLN A 506 -14.57 2.82 -40.11
C GLN A 506 -13.48 2.17 -40.98
N THR A 507 -13.85 1.67 -42.16
CA THR A 507 -12.93 1.07 -43.15
C THR A 507 -12.88 1.81 -44.49
N SER A 508 -13.56 2.94 -44.62
CA SER A 508 -13.46 3.78 -45.81
C SER A 508 -12.06 4.36 -46.00
N LYS A 509 -11.69 4.60 -47.27
CA LYS A 509 -10.49 5.36 -47.64
C LYS A 509 -10.77 6.87 -47.71
N THR A 510 -12.03 7.26 -47.69
CA THR A 510 -12.47 8.65 -47.82
C THR A 510 -12.36 9.35 -46.48
N ASN A 511 -11.58 10.42 -46.41
CA ASN A 511 -11.34 11.16 -45.16
C ASN A 511 -12.62 11.81 -44.58
N SER A 512 -13.62 12.12 -45.41
CA SER A 512 -14.90 12.70 -44.98
C SER A 512 -15.77 11.75 -44.17
N ASP A 513 -15.47 10.45 -44.21
CA ASP A 513 -16.26 9.44 -43.51
C ASP A 513 -15.77 9.25 -42.06
N TYR A 514 -14.64 9.87 -41.71
CA TYR A 514 -14.13 10.00 -40.35
C TYR A 514 -14.62 11.32 -39.75
N ALA A 515 -14.51 11.47 -38.42
CA ALA A 515 -14.93 12.71 -37.77
C ALA A 515 -14.20 13.94 -38.35
N SER A 516 -14.90 15.08 -38.36
CA SER A 516 -14.54 16.30 -39.10
C SER A 516 -13.06 16.67 -39.02
N ALA A 517 -12.51 17.15 -40.14
CA ALA A 517 -11.12 17.58 -40.22
C ALA A 517 -10.78 18.68 -39.21
N ILE A 518 -9.77 18.44 -38.38
CA ILE A 518 -9.17 19.51 -37.57
C ILE A 518 -8.18 20.26 -38.46
N ALA A 519 -8.56 21.47 -38.87
CA ALA A 519 -7.78 22.27 -39.82
C ALA A 519 -6.41 22.71 -39.29
N THR A 520 -6.25 22.72 -37.96
CA THR A 520 -5.03 23.13 -37.27
C THR A 520 -4.11 21.92 -37.06
N ALA A 521 -2.90 21.96 -37.60
CA ALA A 521 -1.85 20.99 -37.26
C ALA A 521 -1.52 21.03 -35.76
N GLU A 522 -1.08 19.90 -35.21
CA GLU A 522 -0.78 19.70 -33.77
C GLU A 522 -2.00 19.78 -32.83
N ALA A 523 -3.21 19.91 -33.36
CA ALA A 523 -4.41 19.88 -32.54
C ALA A 523 -4.69 18.49 -31.98
N SER A 524 -5.13 18.45 -30.72
CA SER A 524 -5.39 17.21 -29.99
C SER A 524 -6.87 16.80 -30.03
N ILE A 525 -7.12 15.52 -30.23
CA ILE A 525 -8.41 14.84 -29.98
C ILE A 525 -8.41 14.05 -28.68
N CYS A 526 -7.28 13.98 -27.97
CA CYS A 526 -7.13 13.12 -26.78
C CYS A 526 -8.24 13.43 -25.75
N GLY A 527 -9.00 12.42 -25.34
CA GLY A 527 -10.08 12.55 -24.36
C GLY A 527 -11.39 13.15 -24.88
N ASN A 528 -11.50 13.44 -26.18
CA ASN A 528 -12.76 13.88 -26.79
C ASN A 528 -13.54 12.66 -27.30
N ASP A 529 -14.66 12.31 -26.66
CA ASP A 529 -15.44 11.10 -26.93
C ASP A 529 -16.04 11.01 -28.34
N ALA A 530 -16.13 12.13 -29.06
CA ALA A 530 -16.58 12.16 -30.45
C ALA A 530 -15.49 11.70 -31.46
N TYR A 531 -14.21 11.68 -31.04
CA TYR A 531 -13.06 11.42 -31.92
C TYR A 531 -12.13 10.31 -31.37
N ASP A 532 -11.90 10.31 -30.06
CA ASP A 532 -10.98 9.42 -29.36
C ASP A 532 -11.70 8.12 -28.99
N ILE A 533 -11.35 7.06 -29.70
CA ILE A 533 -11.93 5.73 -29.49
C ILE A 533 -11.66 5.19 -28.09
N THR A 534 -10.50 5.46 -27.50
CA THR A 534 -10.17 5.01 -26.15
C THR A 534 -11.12 5.67 -25.15
N ARG A 535 -11.31 6.99 -25.25
CA ARG A 535 -12.28 7.70 -24.41
C ARG A 535 -13.69 7.18 -24.63
N LYS A 536 -14.08 6.96 -25.89
CA LYS A 536 -15.44 6.54 -26.24
C LYS A 536 -15.77 5.15 -25.71
N GLN A 537 -14.82 4.22 -25.80
CA GLN A 537 -15.07 2.79 -25.53
C GLN A 537 -14.69 2.39 -24.10
N LEU A 538 -13.71 3.04 -23.46
CA LEU A 538 -13.30 2.75 -22.08
C LEU A 538 -13.85 3.76 -21.06
N GLY A 539 -14.27 4.95 -21.50
CA GLY A 539 -14.79 6.00 -20.63
C GLY A 539 -13.74 6.61 -19.69
N GLY A 540 -14.20 7.35 -18.68
CA GLY A 540 -13.34 7.85 -17.61
C GLY A 540 -12.21 8.76 -18.10
N SER A 541 -11.01 8.57 -17.53
CA SER A 541 -9.80 9.31 -17.90
C SER A 541 -9.02 8.66 -19.04
N TRP A 542 -9.49 7.53 -19.58
CA TRP A 542 -8.83 6.85 -20.69
C TRP A 542 -8.86 7.69 -21.96
N ARG A 543 -7.74 7.72 -22.70
CA ARG A 543 -7.57 8.46 -23.96
C ARG A 543 -6.44 7.90 -24.82
N LEU A 544 -6.40 8.32 -26.07
CA LEU A 544 -5.21 8.17 -26.92
C LEU A 544 -4.02 8.95 -26.31
N PRO A 545 -2.79 8.48 -26.49
CA PRO A 545 -1.61 9.24 -26.10
C PRO A 545 -1.43 10.44 -27.02
N THR A 546 -0.91 11.53 -26.47
CA THR A 546 -0.49 12.72 -27.19
C THR A 546 0.69 12.39 -28.10
N GLY A 547 0.59 12.87 -29.33
CA GLY A 547 1.68 12.90 -30.30
C GLY A 547 2.02 14.32 -30.72
N GLY A 548 2.86 14.44 -31.74
CA GLY A 548 3.28 15.72 -32.28
C GLY A 548 4.77 15.79 -32.59
N ASN A 549 5.21 16.92 -33.12
CA ASN A 549 6.61 17.08 -33.54
C ASN A 549 7.61 17.42 -32.41
N THR A 550 7.15 17.53 -31.16
CA THR A 550 7.97 17.95 -30.00
C THR A 550 8.27 16.80 -29.05
N GLN A 551 9.28 17.01 -28.18
CA GLN A 551 9.58 16.11 -27.05
C GLN A 551 8.51 16.15 -25.95
N ALA A 552 7.60 17.12 -25.99
CA ALA A 552 6.60 17.34 -24.97
C ALA A 552 5.34 16.45 -25.14
N THR A 553 5.51 15.23 -25.67
CA THR A 553 4.41 14.34 -26.04
C THR A 553 4.64 12.94 -25.49
N GLU A 554 3.56 12.23 -25.16
CA GLU A 554 3.64 10.91 -24.51
C GLU A 554 4.30 9.85 -25.42
N ILE A 555 4.09 9.92 -26.74
CA ILE A 555 4.75 8.98 -27.66
C ILE A 555 6.23 9.30 -27.92
N ALA A 556 6.71 10.51 -27.60
CA ALA A 556 8.09 10.91 -27.91
C ALA A 556 9.12 10.03 -27.20
N ALA A 557 8.87 9.66 -25.95
CA ALA A 557 9.74 8.77 -25.19
C ALA A 557 9.80 7.34 -25.75
N LEU A 558 8.86 6.95 -26.62
CA LEU A 558 8.84 5.64 -27.28
C LEU A 558 9.54 5.68 -28.66
N CYS A 559 10.00 6.84 -29.10
CA CYS A 559 10.63 7.06 -30.41
C CYS A 559 12.16 7.02 -30.31
N ASP A 560 12.73 5.82 -30.21
CA ASP A 560 14.18 5.59 -29.99
C ASP A 560 15.10 6.41 -30.92
N ASN A 561 14.70 6.64 -32.17
CA ASN A 561 15.55 7.35 -33.14
C ASN A 561 15.42 8.87 -33.07
N ASP A 562 14.24 9.37 -32.72
CA ASP A 562 13.92 10.78 -32.83
C ASP A 562 14.33 11.52 -31.55
N PHE A 563 14.25 10.83 -30.40
CA PHE A 563 14.52 11.39 -29.07
C PHE A 563 15.30 10.41 -28.18
N PRO A 564 16.54 10.02 -28.56
CA PRO A 564 17.32 8.99 -27.89
C PRO A 564 17.76 9.33 -26.45
N SER A 565 17.50 10.56 -25.98
CA SER A 565 17.76 10.98 -24.60
C SER A 565 16.57 10.78 -23.66
N LEU A 566 15.42 10.36 -24.18
CA LEU A 566 14.23 10.07 -23.37
C LEU A 566 14.15 8.57 -23.10
N SER A 567 13.97 8.20 -21.84
CA SER A 567 13.67 6.82 -21.43
C SER A 567 12.15 6.61 -21.31
N PRO A 568 11.63 5.38 -21.48
CA PRO A 568 12.33 4.10 -21.62
C PRO A 568 12.77 3.75 -23.04
N ASP A 569 13.89 3.02 -23.18
CA ASP A 569 14.38 2.55 -24.48
C ASP A 569 13.63 1.29 -24.97
N GLY A 570 13.28 1.27 -26.25
CA GLY A 570 12.65 0.14 -26.90
C GLY A 570 13.63 -1.00 -27.21
N ILE A 571 13.19 -2.25 -26.96
CA ILE A 571 13.88 -3.46 -27.41
C ILE A 571 12.99 -4.27 -28.36
N ASP A 572 13.62 -5.07 -29.23
CA ASP A 572 12.88 -6.02 -30.06
C ASP A 572 12.16 -7.06 -29.18
N TRP A 573 10.85 -7.14 -29.31
CA TRP A 573 10.07 -8.28 -28.84
C TRP A 573 10.26 -9.44 -29.81
N LYS A 574 10.75 -10.58 -29.33
CA LYS A 574 10.96 -11.79 -30.12
C LYS A 574 10.35 -13.02 -29.44
N THR A 575 9.80 -13.93 -30.25
CA THR A 575 9.49 -15.31 -29.86
C THR A 575 10.50 -16.24 -30.54
N GLY A 576 11.42 -16.79 -29.76
CA GLY A 576 12.62 -17.43 -30.31
C GLY A 576 13.44 -16.42 -31.11
N LYS A 577 13.60 -16.65 -32.42
CA LYS A 577 14.31 -15.73 -33.33
C LYS A 577 13.38 -14.82 -34.14
N THR A 578 12.07 -15.05 -34.06
CA THR A 578 11.08 -14.31 -34.86
C THR A 578 10.75 -13.00 -34.19
N TYR A 579 10.86 -11.91 -34.94
CA TYR A 579 10.40 -10.59 -34.51
C TYR A 579 8.88 -10.58 -34.38
N THR A 580 8.39 -10.14 -33.22
CA THR A 580 6.96 -10.06 -32.90
C THR A 580 6.51 -8.65 -32.53
N GLY A 581 7.43 -7.70 -32.34
CA GLY A 581 7.10 -6.31 -32.04
C GLY A 581 8.19 -5.58 -31.26
N ARG A 582 7.80 -4.56 -30.49
CA ARG A 582 8.68 -3.81 -29.59
C ARG A 582 8.21 -3.98 -28.14
N ARG A 583 9.15 -3.94 -27.19
CA ARG A 583 8.87 -3.78 -25.76
C ARG A 583 9.56 -2.57 -25.21
N TYR A 584 8.91 -1.89 -24.28
CA TYR A 584 9.48 -0.78 -23.53
C TYR A 584 9.40 -1.12 -22.06
N THR A 585 10.51 -0.96 -21.37
CA THR A 585 10.67 -1.42 -20.00
C THR A 585 11.05 -0.25 -19.10
N TYR A 586 10.32 -0.08 -18.00
CA TYR A 586 10.62 0.93 -17.00
C TYR A 586 10.78 0.25 -15.65
N THR A 587 11.90 0.53 -14.98
CA THR A 587 12.20 0.02 -13.65
C THR A 587 11.98 1.10 -12.62
N ILE A 588 11.05 0.85 -11.69
CA ILE A 588 10.86 1.67 -10.50
C ILE A 588 11.83 1.13 -9.45
N SER A 589 12.94 1.84 -9.25
CA SER A 589 13.94 1.51 -8.24
C SER A 589 13.45 1.91 -6.84
N ASN A 590 13.82 1.13 -5.81
CA ASN A 590 13.50 1.39 -4.40
C ASN A 590 12.00 1.55 -4.11
N ALA A 591 11.16 0.69 -4.68
CA ALA A 591 9.74 0.67 -4.41
C ALA A 591 9.44 0.16 -2.99
N GLY A 592 8.64 0.93 -2.24
CA GLY A 592 8.17 0.56 -0.91
C GLY A 592 9.25 0.64 0.18
N SER A 593 8.90 0.20 1.39
CA SER A 593 9.81 0.20 2.54
C SER A 593 10.92 -0.84 2.44
N THR A 594 10.76 -1.85 1.57
CA THR A 594 11.71 -2.95 1.36
C THR A 594 12.72 -2.68 0.24
N GLY A 595 12.63 -1.55 -0.48
CA GLY A 595 13.66 -1.09 -1.42
C GLY A 595 13.83 -1.95 -2.68
N ASN A 596 12.86 -2.81 -3.01
CA ASN A 596 12.88 -3.68 -4.19
C ASN A 596 12.57 -2.92 -5.49
N ALA A 597 12.98 -3.47 -6.63
CA ALA A 597 12.70 -2.88 -7.94
C ALA A 597 11.43 -3.49 -8.56
N ILE A 598 10.56 -2.65 -9.15
CA ILE A 598 9.39 -3.10 -9.91
C ILE A 598 9.63 -2.86 -11.39
N LEU A 599 9.51 -3.92 -12.19
CA LEU A 599 9.65 -3.86 -13.64
C LEU A 599 8.27 -3.76 -14.31
N ASN A 600 8.03 -2.66 -15.00
CA ASN A 600 6.86 -2.48 -15.85
C ASN A 600 7.27 -2.65 -17.32
N THR A 601 6.48 -3.38 -18.09
CA THR A 601 6.77 -3.65 -19.50
C THR A 601 5.54 -3.41 -20.35
N LEU A 602 5.63 -2.45 -21.27
CA LEU A 602 4.68 -2.34 -22.37
C LEU A 602 5.14 -3.17 -23.55
N SER A 603 4.20 -3.86 -24.17
CA SER A 603 4.45 -4.68 -25.36
C SER A 603 3.60 -4.18 -26.51
N PHE A 604 4.24 -3.78 -27.60
CA PHE A 604 3.60 -3.33 -28.83
C PHE A 604 3.84 -4.38 -29.92
N PRO A 605 2.84 -5.21 -30.28
CA PRO A 605 3.01 -6.18 -31.36
C PRO A 605 3.21 -5.49 -32.71
N ALA A 606 3.93 -6.16 -33.62
CA ALA A 606 4.08 -5.75 -35.01
C ALA A 606 2.77 -5.97 -35.79
N ALA A 607 1.75 -5.16 -35.46
CA ALA A 607 0.37 -5.28 -35.93
C ALA A 607 0.14 -4.88 -37.40
N GLY A 608 1.17 -4.37 -38.09
CA GLY A 608 1.08 -3.87 -39.46
C GLY A 608 0.32 -2.55 -39.55
N PHE A 609 -0.23 -2.25 -40.73
CA PHE A 609 -1.14 -1.13 -40.98
C PHE A 609 -2.30 -1.55 -41.89
N ARG A 610 -3.37 -0.77 -41.91
CA ARG A 610 -4.44 -0.87 -42.90
C ARG A 610 -4.44 0.33 -43.84
N TYR A 611 -5.05 0.18 -45.01
CA TYR A 611 -5.48 1.29 -45.86
C TYR A 611 -6.92 1.03 -46.31
N GLY A 612 -7.87 1.70 -45.65
CA GLY A 612 -9.27 1.32 -45.69
C GLY A 612 -9.48 -0.09 -45.12
N ALA A 613 -10.05 -1.00 -45.92
CA ALA A 613 -10.30 -2.41 -45.57
C ALA A 613 -9.07 -3.35 -45.68
N ALA A 614 -8.01 -2.93 -46.38
CA ALA A 614 -6.88 -3.80 -46.68
C ALA A 614 -5.80 -3.71 -45.60
N ALA A 615 -5.39 -4.84 -45.02
CA ALA A 615 -4.29 -4.92 -44.05
C ALA A 615 -2.96 -5.30 -44.73
N SER A 616 -1.83 -4.85 -44.20
CA SER A 616 -0.49 -5.09 -44.75
C SER A 616 0.60 -5.09 -43.68
N ASN A 617 1.70 -5.81 -43.94
CA ASN A 617 2.94 -5.81 -43.15
C ASN A 617 2.83 -6.23 -41.66
N ARG A 618 1.87 -7.11 -41.33
CA ARG A 618 1.82 -7.78 -40.02
C ARG A 618 3.09 -8.62 -39.80
N GLY A 619 3.54 -8.68 -38.55
CA GLY A 619 4.79 -9.34 -38.15
C GLY A 619 6.05 -8.59 -38.57
N ARG A 620 5.93 -7.42 -39.23
CA ARG A 620 7.06 -6.62 -39.68
C ARG A 620 7.07 -5.21 -39.11
N TYR A 621 5.93 -4.54 -39.11
CA TYR A 621 5.80 -3.16 -38.67
C TYR A 621 4.75 -3.00 -37.58
N GLY A 622 4.89 -2.01 -36.71
CA GLY A 622 3.84 -1.53 -35.82
C GLY A 622 3.48 -0.09 -36.15
N TYR A 623 2.18 0.19 -36.20
CA TYR A 623 1.61 1.52 -36.36
C TYR A 623 0.66 1.68 -35.18
N TYR A 624 0.84 2.72 -34.35
CA TYR A 624 0.01 2.97 -33.16
C TYR A 624 -0.41 4.43 -33.10
N TRP A 625 -1.71 4.67 -33.20
CA TRP A 625 -2.23 6.04 -33.29
C TRP A 625 -2.00 6.84 -32.00
N SER A 626 -1.65 8.12 -32.21
CA SER A 626 -1.77 9.15 -31.17
C SER A 626 -3.05 9.95 -31.38
N GLY A 627 -3.46 10.71 -30.39
CA GLY A 627 -4.57 11.64 -30.48
C GLY A 627 -4.18 13.02 -31.01
N THR A 628 -3.09 13.16 -31.77
CA THR A 628 -2.65 14.47 -32.31
C THR A 628 -2.70 14.51 -33.84
N ALA A 629 -3.26 15.59 -34.39
CA ALA A 629 -3.32 15.84 -35.82
C ALA A 629 -1.94 16.23 -36.39
N GLY A 630 -1.52 15.59 -37.48
CA GLY A 630 -0.36 15.99 -38.28
C GLY A 630 -0.71 16.99 -39.40
N GLY A 631 -2.00 17.28 -39.56
CA GLY A 631 -2.55 18.22 -40.53
C GLY A 631 -4.05 17.99 -40.71
N ALA A 632 -4.66 18.67 -41.69
CA ALA A 632 -6.12 18.60 -41.90
C ALA A 632 -6.64 17.15 -42.10
N VAL A 633 -5.87 16.31 -42.78
CA VAL A 633 -6.23 14.93 -43.13
C VAL A 633 -5.25 13.87 -42.59
N ASN A 634 -4.24 14.29 -41.83
CA ASN A 634 -3.18 13.42 -41.32
C ASN A 634 -3.14 13.43 -39.80
N ALA A 635 -2.65 12.35 -39.20
CA ALA A 635 -2.43 12.23 -37.75
C ALA A 635 -1.06 11.66 -37.45
N TYR A 636 -0.54 11.91 -36.25
CA TYR A 636 0.71 11.33 -35.77
C TYR A 636 0.50 9.93 -35.20
N TYR A 637 1.49 9.05 -35.40
CA TYR A 637 1.52 7.71 -34.84
C TYR A 637 2.95 7.29 -34.47
N LEU A 638 3.05 6.34 -33.54
CA LEU A 638 4.28 5.62 -33.26
C LEU A 638 4.44 4.53 -34.34
N TYR A 639 5.53 4.61 -35.08
CA TYR A 639 5.95 3.64 -36.08
C TYR A 639 7.16 2.86 -35.57
N PHE A 640 7.15 1.54 -35.72
CA PHE A 640 8.34 0.75 -35.40
C PHE A 640 8.52 -0.47 -36.29
N TYR A 641 9.77 -0.92 -36.33
CA TYR A 641 10.22 -2.16 -36.96
C TYR A 641 11.43 -2.72 -36.19
N THR A 642 11.99 -3.82 -36.67
CA THR A 642 13.16 -4.45 -36.06
C THR A 642 14.29 -3.43 -35.86
N GLY A 643 14.69 -3.21 -34.61
CA GLY A 643 15.77 -2.30 -34.22
C GLY A 643 15.47 -0.80 -34.35
N SER A 644 14.25 -0.37 -34.70
CA SER A 644 13.95 1.06 -34.92
C SER A 644 12.50 1.49 -34.57
N ALA A 645 12.34 2.63 -33.89
CA ALA A 645 11.06 3.28 -33.62
C ALA A 645 11.17 4.80 -33.82
N SER A 646 10.16 5.35 -34.48
CA SER A 646 10.07 6.75 -34.87
C SER A 646 8.63 7.22 -34.88
N ARG A 647 8.43 8.52 -34.79
CA ARG A 647 7.13 9.15 -34.97
C ARG A 647 6.98 9.63 -36.40
N LEU A 648 5.89 9.19 -37.03
CA LEU A 648 5.50 9.57 -38.39
C LEU A 648 4.07 10.13 -38.40
N SER A 649 3.64 10.65 -39.55
CA SER A 649 2.26 11.06 -39.79
C SER A 649 1.75 10.54 -41.11
N ASP A 650 0.51 10.06 -41.15
CA ASP A 650 -0.13 9.54 -42.36
C ASP A 650 -1.64 9.87 -42.36
N TYR A 651 -2.32 9.58 -43.47
CA TYR A 651 -3.75 9.83 -43.63
C TYR A 651 -4.58 9.06 -42.60
N ARG A 652 -5.70 9.63 -42.17
CA ARG A 652 -6.61 9.07 -41.15
C ARG A 652 -7.15 7.67 -41.47
N SER A 653 -7.18 7.31 -42.76
CA SER A 653 -7.61 6.00 -43.25
C SER A 653 -6.54 4.91 -43.17
N PHE A 654 -5.31 5.28 -42.78
CA PHE A 654 -4.32 4.33 -42.30
C PHE A 654 -4.63 3.96 -40.85
N GLY A 655 -4.11 2.82 -40.39
CA GLY A 655 -4.18 2.53 -38.96
C GLY A 655 -4.21 1.06 -38.58
N PHE A 656 -3.49 0.75 -37.52
CA PHE A 656 -3.77 -0.33 -36.57
C PHE A 656 -3.39 0.17 -35.18
N GLY A 657 -3.76 -0.57 -34.15
CA GLY A 657 -3.19 -0.47 -32.80
C GLY A 657 -3.49 0.83 -32.04
N VAL A 658 -4.20 0.71 -30.93
CA VAL A 658 -4.32 1.80 -29.96
C VAL A 658 -3.81 1.27 -28.63
N CYS A 659 -2.76 1.91 -28.10
CA CYS A 659 -2.30 1.68 -26.75
C CYS A 659 -2.79 2.87 -25.90
N SER A 660 -3.84 2.60 -25.15
CA SER A 660 -4.56 3.60 -24.36
C SER A 660 -3.72 4.10 -23.18
N VAL A 661 -3.90 5.36 -22.79
CA VAL A 661 -3.32 5.93 -21.57
C VAL A 661 -4.42 6.51 -20.67
N SER A 662 -4.13 6.62 -19.38
CA SER A 662 -4.99 7.25 -18.37
C SER A 662 -4.18 8.09 -17.40
N GLU A 663 -4.81 9.18 -16.93
CA GLU A 663 -4.32 10.04 -15.85
C GLU A 663 -4.77 9.52 -14.47
#